data_AF-A0A1I2F233-F1
#
_entry.id   AF-A0A1I2F233-F1
#
_cell.length_a   1.000
_cell.length_b   1.000
_cell.length_c   1.000
_cell.angle_alpha   90.00
_cell.angle_beta   90.00
_cell.angle_gamma   90.00
#
_symmetry.space_group_name_H-M   'P 1'
#
loop_
_entity.id
_entity.type
_entity.pdbx_description
1 polymer ?
#
loop_
_entity_poly.entity_id
_entity_poly.type
_entity_poly.pdbx_seq_one_letter_code
_entity_poly.pdbx_strand_id
1 'polypeptide(L)'
;MNAPSPGFENVLPGWCLLMIAGLVLALVVVYRDLVRRAWLTTEDPRALGALRVAFGLCFLLGVLEIAADATWFFSDEGMFLREGARERFAGAALAGHRQGEGFADAAAVWLYLTSGRVSPLHFWDSPFVVWAHVTALLAAIVGFTVGLRTRLCGWLGLVLFQMLLARNNTFAAGDQVYGSVIFLLCVSRCGHAYSLDNWLRCRRLRRRGELSEPGGPGGGAGADPSPSHPRGLAAIYRRIPAWPRLLIVAQLAVIYGINGLNKSGSGWWDGTAVFYAMQHHPFARFDSRPLLVALGSPTLWVMTQVVHLWEKLFPLMALGLVLGFAARAQLPPPRAGRFLWLALGLAVLAFLWSAVPFELGKEATAEAIAGARSWLLIVGSLSLVSLWFTYPRLRNGEFALRWRGRAIVVDRAFLSRTLFGRWLWLGVGLGFHASLVALMNLGGFPLATLALYIACFDGRTVAAAASRLRLSRGPVIPTEDPSLRHLRRPGGVLSGRVLGSVVALVVGGAVVLASGGPLEVWYACLVGAAGLSLFAAMRRSAANSEPTEPLWAYGPVGRVLVGGLCGLHLVAILVTALPSRPSLAAFRAEARARVAWWLAFTGTSQAWVMFTPTPPRSVGAIHTHVIDAEGREYDMRTALYLPEHLRPFEVWPDRERKIEVVMLGSRSELAVWQARAWCRRFAREHDGVTPLEVRLSRQIAPIEPIEAEVVAGGPSARFWANARPPELVAMVHCHDEPHGQLPDQVRARHGLPALDTPLKPLPKLASDDWPAVRAAKPLGWPLTEWLALLACGVGLLSWRRRSRKTEERT
;
A
#
# COMPACT_ATOMS: atom_id res chain seq x y z
N MET A 1 -1.67 -30.00 28.68
CA MET A 1 -3.05 -30.18 28.16
C MET A 1 -2.99 -30.05 26.65
N ASN A 2 -3.11 -31.16 25.92
CA ASN A 2 -3.07 -31.17 24.46
C ASN A 2 -4.35 -30.51 23.94
N ALA A 3 -4.22 -29.41 23.19
CA ALA A 3 -5.35 -28.82 22.50
C ALA A 3 -5.96 -29.88 21.56
N PRO A 4 -7.29 -30.06 21.54
CA PRO A 4 -7.93 -31.02 20.63
C PRO A 4 -7.51 -30.69 19.20
N SER A 5 -7.17 -31.72 18.43
CA SER A 5 -6.84 -31.56 17.02
C SER A 5 -8.00 -30.84 16.32
N PRO A 6 -7.73 -29.77 15.55
CA PRO A 6 -8.79 -29.06 14.86
C PRO A 6 -9.49 -30.04 13.93
N GLY A 7 -10.81 -30.20 14.07
CA GLY A 7 -11.61 -31.04 13.18
C GLY A 7 -11.38 -30.67 11.71
N PHE A 8 -11.53 -31.64 10.80
CA PHE A 8 -11.25 -31.48 9.36
C PHE A 8 -11.89 -30.22 8.73
N GLU A 9 -13.07 -29.82 9.21
CA GLU A 9 -13.77 -28.61 8.78
C GLU A 9 -13.00 -27.30 9.06
N ASN A 10 -12.17 -27.27 10.10
CA ASN A 10 -11.37 -26.09 10.46
C ASN A 10 -10.15 -25.90 9.56
N VAL A 11 -9.67 -26.96 8.92
CA VAL A 11 -8.50 -26.92 8.02
C VAL A 11 -8.86 -26.90 6.54
N LEU A 12 -10.09 -27.31 6.18
CA LEU A 12 -10.58 -27.35 4.79
C LEU A 12 -10.47 -26.00 4.06
N PRO A 13 -10.84 -24.83 4.64
CA PRO A 13 -10.66 -23.54 3.96
C PRO A 13 -9.20 -23.26 3.60
N GLY A 14 -8.26 -23.66 4.46
CA GLY A 14 -6.81 -23.54 4.21
C GLY A 14 -6.35 -24.39 3.02
N TRP A 15 -6.82 -25.64 2.93
CA TRP A 15 -6.54 -26.51 1.78
C TRP A 15 -7.17 -26.00 0.48
N CYS A 16 -8.39 -25.47 0.54
CA CYS A 16 -9.01 -24.84 -0.63
C CYS A 16 -8.21 -23.62 -1.10
N LEU A 17 -7.69 -22.79 -0.19
CA LEU A 17 -6.81 -21.66 -0.56
C LEU A 17 -5.50 -22.13 -1.19
N LEU A 18 -4.88 -23.20 -0.67
CA LEU A 18 -3.69 -23.79 -1.27
C LEU A 18 -3.97 -24.31 -2.69
N MET A 19 -5.11 -24.97 -2.88
CA MET A 19 -5.57 -25.42 -4.21
C MET A 19 -5.81 -24.23 -5.16
N ILE A 20 -6.49 -23.17 -4.70
CA ILE A 20 -6.69 -21.93 -5.47
C ILE A 20 -5.35 -21.33 -5.88
N ALA A 21 -4.39 -21.22 -4.95
CA ALA A 21 -3.06 -20.71 -5.24
C ALA A 21 -2.33 -21.59 -6.28
N GLY A 22 -2.38 -22.91 -6.14
CA GLY A 22 -1.82 -23.86 -7.11
C GLY A 22 -2.43 -23.72 -8.50
N LEU A 23 -3.75 -23.56 -8.59
CA LEU A 23 -4.47 -23.36 -9.86
C LEU A 23 -4.15 -22.01 -10.51
N VAL A 24 -4.01 -20.93 -9.71
CA VAL A 24 -3.54 -19.63 -10.20
C VAL A 24 -2.12 -19.73 -10.74
N LEU A 25 -1.21 -20.44 -10.06
CA LEU A 25 0.14 -20.69 -10.56
C LEU A 25 0.11 -21.50 -11.86
N ALA A 26 -0.71 -22.56 -11.94
CA ALA A 26 -0.89 -23.34 -13.16
C ALA A 26 -1.42 -22.48 -14.32
N LEU A 27 -2.37 -21.57 -14.07
CA LEU A 27 -2.83 -20.60 -15.05
C LEU A 27 -1.70 -19.65 -15.49
N VAL A 28 -0.86 -19.16 -14.57
CA VAL A 28 0.31 -18.35 -14.93
C VAL A 28 1.27 -19.12 -15.83
N VAL A 29 1.50 -20.42 -15.58
CA VAL A 29 2.33 -21.29 -16.44
C VAL A 29 1.71 -21.45 -17.83
N VAL A 30 0.42 -21.76 -17.88
CA VAL A 30 -0.32 -22.03 -19.12
C VAL A 30 -0.51 -20.76 -19.95
N TYR A 31 -0.70 -19.61 -19.31
CA TYR A 31 -0.80 -18.29 -19.92
C TYR A 31 0.53 -17.51 -19.89
N ARG A 32 1.67 -18.19 -19.73
CA ARG A 32 2.98 -17.54 -19.56
C ARG A 32 3.33 -16.51 -20.63
N ASP A 33 2.93 -16.73 -21.89
CA ASP A 33 3.26 -15.79 -22.98
C ASP A 33 2.44 -14.52 -22.86
N LEU A 34 1.17 -14.63 -22.44
CA LEU A 34 0.33 -13.49 -22.12
C LEU A 34 0.91 -12.71 -20.94
N VAL A 35 1.22 -13.41 -19.84
CA VAL A 35 1.79 -12.80 -18.63
C VAL A 35 3.14 -12.14 -18.95
N ARG A 36 4.04 -12.84 -19.64
CA ARG A 36 5.36 -12.30 -20.02
C ARG A 36 5.21 -11.06 -20.88
N ARG A 37 4.37 -11.10 -21.92
CA ARG A 37 4.16 -9.96 -22.82
C ARG A 37 3.49 -8.77 -22.14
N ALA A 38 2.56 -9.02 -21.22
CA ALA A 38 1.92 -7.95 -20.46
C ALA A 38 2.93 -7.27 -19.53
N TRP A 39 3.63 -8.05 -18.71
CA TRP A 39 4.45 -7.52 -17.62
C TRP A 39 5.86 -7.10 -18.05
N LEU A 40 6.51 -7.86 -18.93
CA LEU A 40 7.95 -7.76 -19.16
C LEU A 40 8.32 -7.05 -20.47
N THR A 41 7.34 -6.43 -21.13
CA THR A 41 7.57 -5.58 -22.31
C THR A 41 7.79 -4.12 -21.91
N THR A 42 8.13 -3.31 -22.90
CA THR A 42 8.23 -1.86 -22.75
C THR A 42 6.92 -1.16 -23.13
N GLU A 43 6.67 -0.01 -22.50
CA GLU A 43 5.52 0.83 -22.74
C GLU A 43 5.86 2.32 -22.78
N ASP A 44 4.82 3.11 -23.07
CA ASP A 44 4.87 4.56 -23.11
C ASP A 44 5.05 5.17 -21.71
N PRO A 45 6.05 6.05 -21.49
CA PRO A 45 6.36 6.60 -20.18
C PRO A 45 5.32 7.58 -19.63
N ARG A 46 4.42 8.12 -20.46
CA ARG A 46 3.59 9.28 -20.09
C ARG A 46 2.58 8.99 -18.99
N ALA A 47 2.05 7.77 -18.90
CA ALA A 47 1.16 7.39 -17.80
C ALA A 47 1.88 7.47 -16.45
N LEU A 48 3.09 6.87 -16.35
CA LEU A 48 3.89 6.92 -15.12
C LEU A 48 4.49 8.32 -14.86
N GLY A 49 4.78 9.09 -15.91
CA GLY A 49 5.20 10.49 -15.78
C GLY A 49 4.09 11.38 -15.21
N ALA A 50 2.85 11.21 -15.67
CA ALA A 50 1.69 11.95 -15.14
C ALA A 50 1.34 11.49 -13.72
N LEU A 51 1.36 10.18 -13.48
CA LEU A 51 1.20 9.61 -12.15
C LEU A 51 2.22 10.20 -11.18
N ARG A 52 3.51 10.27 -11.54
CA ARG A 52 4.56 10.86 -10.71
C ARG A 52 4.23 12.29 -10.31
N VAL A 53 3.74 13.12 -11.22
CA VAL A 53 3.38 14.52 -10.92
C VAL A 53 2.19 14.57 -9.98
N ALA A 54 1.08 13.90 -10.31
CA ALA A 54 -0.13 13.92 -9.49
C ALA A 54 0.09 13.33 -8.09
N PHE A 55 0.73 12.15 -8.04
CA PHE A 55 1.08 11.49 -6.78
C PHE A 55 2.11 12.30 -5.99
N GLY A 56 3.13 12.87 -6.66
CA GLY A 56 4.15 13.70 -6.01
C GLY A 56 3.58 14.97 -5.38
N LEU A 57 2.58 15.60 -6.01
CA LEU A 57 1.82 16.70 -5.40
C LEU A 57 1.04 16.25 -4.17
N CYS A 58 0.33 15.13 -4.26
CA CYS A 58 -0.40 14.57 -3.10
C CYS A 58 0.56 14.20 -1.96
N PHE A 59 1.72 13.63 -2.29
CA PHE A 59 2.75 13.27 -1.32
C PHE A 59 3.35 14.51 -0.66
N LEU A 60 3.59 15.58 -1.42
CA LEU A 60 4.02 16.86 -0.87
C LEU A 60 2.99 17.40 0.12
N LEU A 61 1.71 17.43 -0.25
CA LEU A 61 0.63 17.86 0.64
C LEU A 61 0.56 17.01 1.91
N GLY A 62 0.62 15.68 1.79
CA GLY A 62 0.61 14.79 2.94
C GLY A 62 1.80 14.99 3.88
N VAL A 63 2.99 15.30 3.36
CA VAL A 63 4.15 15.60 4.20
C VAL A 63 4.07 17.00 4.81
N LEU A 64 3.49 17.98 4.11
CA LEU A 64 3.23 19.31 4.69
C LEU A 64 2.24 19.23 5.86
N GLU A 65 1.21 18.39 5.75
CA GLU A 65 0.30 18.11 6.87
C GLU A 65 1.05 17.51 8.07
N ILE A 66 2.00 16.60 7.84
CA ILE A 66 2.83 16.03 8.92
C ILE A 66 3.83 17.06 9.47
N ALA A 67 4.33 17.95 8.61
CA ALA A 67 5.33 18.94 8.97
C ALA A 67 4.80 19.96 9.99
N ALA A 68 3.51 20.29 9.93
CA ALA A 68 2.87 21.21 10.87
C ALA A 68 3.09 20.79 12.34
N ASP A 69 3.08 19.49 12.61
CA ASP A 69 3.22 18.91 13.95
C ASP A 69 4.53 18.12 14.13
N ALA A 70 5.55 18.39 13.29
CA ALA A 70 6.76 17.58 13.25
C ALA A 70 7.51 17.57 14.60
N THR A 71 7.58 18.72 15.28
CA THR A 71 8.19 18.81 16.62
C THR A 71 7.45 17.89 17.60
N TRP A 72 6.12 17.92 17.61
CA TRP A 72 5.32 17.07 18.49
C TRP A 72 5.48 15.58 18.19
N PHE A 73 5.57 15.19 16.91
CA PHE A 73 5.67 13.78 16.57
C PHE A 73 7.06 13.18 16.71
N PHE A 74 8.10 13.94 16.36
CA PHE A 74 9.41 13.36 16.09
C PHE A 74 10.53 13.87 16.99
N SER A 75 10.34 14.98 17.70
CA SER A 75 11.40 15.56 18.53
C SER A 75 11.45 15.00 19.95
N ASP A 76 12.54 15.32 20.66
CA ASP A 76 12.72 15.12 22.10
C ASP A 76 11.80 15.99 22.98
N GLU A 77 11.04 16.92 22.38
CA GLU A 77 10.01 17.72 23.06
C GLU A 77 8.59 17.22 22.80
N GLY A 78 8.44 16.22 21.94
CA GLY A 78 7.17 15.73 21.43
C GLY A 78 6.54 14.65 22.29
N MET A 79 5.67 13.82 21.70
CA MET A 79 4.96 12.72 22.37
C MET A 79 5.92 11.67 22.97
N PHE A 80 6.99 11.33 22.24
CA PHE A 80 7.98 10.34 22.63
C PHE A 80 9.36 10.98 22.81
N LEU A 81 9.94 10.84 24.00
CA LEU A 81 11.37 11.06 24.17
C LEU A 81 12.18 10.09 23.32
N ARG A 82 13.48 10.36 23.14
CA ARG A 82 14.40 9.53 22.35
C ARG A 82 14.30 8.06 22.71
N GLU A 83 14.41 7.76 23.99
CA GLU A 83 14.41 6.42 24.55
C GLU A 83 13.04 5.76 24.42
N GLY A 84 11.95 6.51 24.66
CA GLY A 84 10.59 6.00 24.49
C GLY A 84 10.28 5.61 23.04
N ALA A 85 10.76 6.38 22.06
CA ALA A 85 10.59 5.98 20.66
C ALA A 85 11.47 4.81 20.26
N ARG A 86 12.70 4.71 20.80
CA ARG A 86 13.55 3.53 20.60
C ARG A 86 12.85 2.28 21.13
N GLU A 87 12.35 2.32 22.35
CA GLU A 87 11.62 1.23 22.98
C GLU A 87 10.40 0.85 22.15
N ARG A 88 9.53 1.82 21.84
CA ARG A 88 8.23 1.58 21.21
C ARG A 88 8.32 1.15 19.75
N PHE A 89 9.24 1.72 18.97
CA PHE A 89 9.25 1.58 17.51
C PHE A 89 10.47 0.83 16.97
N ALA A 90 11.56 0.73 17.73
CA ALA A 90 12.82 0.17 17.27
C ALA A 90 13.49 -0.79 18.28
N GLY A 91 12.83 -1.20 19.37
CA GLY A 91 13.48 -1.92 20.47
C GLY A 91 14.20 -3.19 20.00
N ALA A 92 13.49 -4.04 19.25
CA ALA A 92 14.08 -5.26 18.66
C ALA A 92 15.12 -4.98 17.55
N ALA A 93 15.05 -3.81 16.89
CA ALA A 93 15.99 -3.41 15.85
C ALA A 93 17.29 -2.83 16.42
N LEU A 94 17.21 -2.26 17.63
CA LEU A 94 18.31 -1.68 18.38
C LEU A 94 18.82 -2.64 19.47
N ALA A 95 18.49 -3.93 19.38
CA ALA A 95 19.10 -4.94 20.23
C ALA A 95 20.63 -4.88 20.06
N GLY A 96 21.36 -4.74 21.17
CA GLY A 96 22.81 -4.53 21.17
C GLY A 96 23.26 -3.08 21.01
N HIS A 97 22.37 -2.08 20.96
CA HIS A 97 22.75 -0.68 21.09
C HIS A 97 22.55 -0.18 22.53
N ARG A 98 23.58 0.43 23.11
CA ARG A 98 23.56 1.06 24.44
C ARG A 98 23.83 2.56 24.34
N GLN A 99 23.16 3.33 25.20
CA GLN A 99 23.37 4.78 25.28
C GLN A 99 24.77 5.07 25.80
N GLY A 100 25.50 5.98 25.14
CA GLY A 100 26.89 6.31 25.47
C GLY A 100 27.93 5.33 24.91
N GLU A 101 27.62 4.04 24.85
CA GLU A 101 28.54 2.99 24.36
C GLU A 101 28.39 2.66 22.86
N GLY A 102 27.23 2.94 22.26
CA GLY A 102 26.95 2.63 20.86
C GLY A 102 26.52 1.17 20.63
N PHE A 103 26.79 0.65 19.43
CA PHE A 103 26.48 -0.75 19.09
C PHE A 103 27.55 -1.71 19.62
N ALA A 104 27.13 -2.83 20.20
CA ALA A 104 28.00 -3.85 20.80
C ALA A 104 28.94 -4.48 19.77
N ASP A 105 28.48 -4.69 18.54
CA ASP A 105 29.28 -5.25 17.44
C ASP A 105 28.68 -4.92 16.05
N ALA A 106 29.36 -5.34 14.98
CA ALA A 106 28.90 -5.16 13.60
C ALA A 106 27.59 -5.91 13.29
N ALA A 107 27.28 -6.96 14.04
CA ALA A 107 26.05 -7.73 13.86
C ALA A 107 24.83 -6.94 14.36
N ALA A 108 24.98 -6.20 15.45
CA ALA A 108 23.95 -5.29 15.96
C ALA A 108 23.70 -4.12 14.98
N VAL A 109 24.76 -3.56 14.39
CA VAL A 109 24.64 -2.55 13.32
C VAL A 109 23.90 -3.14 12.11
N TRP A 110 24.26 -4.35 11.69
CA TRP A 110 23.61 -5.03 10.57
C TRP A 110 22.12 -5.32 10.84
N LEU A 111 21.79 -5.79 12.05
CA LEU A 111 20.40 -5.99 12.47
C LEU A 111 19.61 -4.69 12.35
N TYR A 112 20.17 -3.58 12.85
CA TYR A 112 19.52 -2.28 12.77
C TYR A 112 19.29 -1.84 11.32
N LEU A 113 20.33 -1.89 10.48
CA LEU A 113 20.27 -1.49 9.07
C LEU A 113 19.27 -2.32 8.24
N THR A 114 19.09 -3.59 8.60
CA THR A 114 18.22 -4.53 7.86
C THR A 114 16.83 -4.68 8.45
N SER A 115 16.57 -4.09 9.63
CA SER A 115 15.28 -4.20 10.33
C SER A 115 14.10 -3.50 9.64
N GLY A 116 14.37 -2.58 8.72
CA GLY A 116 13.36 -1.64 8.19
C GLY A 116 12.93 -0.56 9.19
N ARG A 117 13.62 -0.43 10.32
CA ARG A 117 13.40 0.59 11.38
C ARG A 117 14.53 1.60 11.48
N VAL A 118 15.28 1.78 10.40
CA VAL A 118 16.41 2.73 10.37
C VAL A 118 15.88 4.15 10.41
N SER A 119 16.37 4.96 11.34
CA SER A 119 16.13 6.40 11.41
C SER A 119 17.22 7.11 12.21
N PRO A 120 17.85 8.18 11.67
CA PRO A 120 18.78 9.00 12.43
C PRO A 120 18.10 9.68 13.64
N LEU A 121 16.77 9.85 13.59
CA LEU A 121 15.97 10.42 14.68
C LEU A 121 15.85 9.48 15.89
N HIS A 122 16.36 8.26 15.81
CA HIS A 122 16.58 7.45 17.01
C HIS A 122 17.81 7.93 17.82
N PHE A 123 18.68 8.75 17.26
CA PHE A 123 19.91 9.21 17.91
C PHE A 123 19.96 10.72 18.08
N TRP A 124 19.40 11.45 17.11
CA TRP A 124 19.36 12.91 17.11
C TRP A 124 17.96 13.39 16.77
N ASP A 125 17.24 13.88 17.78
CA ASP A 125 15.84 14.25 17.69
C ASP A 125 15.55 15.63 18.29
N SER A 126 16.52 16.54 18.34
CA SER A 126 16.19 17.94 18.64
C SER A 126 15.27 18.52 17.54
N PRO A 127 14.44 19.54 17.84
CA PRO A 127 13.56 20.18 16.86
C PRO A 127 14.33 20.63 15.61
N PHE A 128 15.54 21.15 15.78
CA PHE A 128 16.40 21.54 14.65
C PHE A 128 16.72 20.36 13.72
N VAL A 129 17.12 19.20 14.26
CA VAL A 129 17.45 18.01 13.47
C VAL A 129 16.20 17.45 12.78
N VAL A 130 15.07 17.45 13.49
CA VAL A 130 13.76 17.03 12.95
C VAL A 130 13.38 17.91 11.76
N TRP A 131 13.46 19.24 11.90
CA TRP A 131 13.16 20.16 10.81
C TRP A 131 14.15 20.03 9.66
N ALA A 132 15.45 19.84 9.91
CA ALA A 132 16.42 19.56 8.86
C ALA A 132 16.05 18.29 8.06
N HIS A 133 15.61 17.23 8.74
CA HIS A 133 15.13 15.99 8.11
C HIS A 133 13.86 16.22 7.28
N VAL A 134 12.88 16.93 7.83
CA VAL A 134 11.62 17.28 7.14
C VAL A 134 11.88 18.16 5.92
N THR A 135 12.74 19.17 6.02
CA THR A 135 13.12 20.02 4.89
C THR A 135 13.83 19.23 3.80
N ALA A 136 14.74 18.32 4.16
CA ALA A 136 15.40 17.43 3.20
C ALA A 136 14.38 16.52 2.49
N LEU A 137 13.40 15.99 3.23
CA LEU A 137 12.30 15.19 2.68
C LEU A 137 11.45 16.02 1.70
N LEU A 138 11.02 17.22 2.09
CA LEU A 138 10.25 18.13 1.24
C LEU A 138 11.02 18.49 -0.04
N ALA A 139 12.30 18.81 0.06
CA ALA A 139 13.16 19.09 -1.09
C ALA A 139 13.27 17.88 -2.04
N ALA A 140 13.42 16.67 -1.48
CA ALA A 140 13.44 15.44 -2.27
C ALA A 140 12.11 15.19 -2.97
N ILE A 141 10.97 15.42 -2.30
CA ILE A 141 9.64 15.26 -2.90
C ILE A 141 9.42 16.30 -4.00
N VAL A 142 9.74 17.57 -3.78
CA VAL A 142 9.64 18.63 -4.81
C VAL A 142 10.49 18.25 -6.02
N GLY A 143 11.75 17.87 -5.81
CA GLY A 143 12.64 17.41 -6.88
C GLY A 143 12.06 16.21 -7.64
N PHE A 144 11.47 15.25 -6.94
CA PHE A 144 10.79 14.11 -7.54
C PHE A 144 9.55 14.53 -8.34
N THR A 145 8.72 15.44 -7.83
CA THR A 145 7.46 15.92 -8.44
C THR A 145 7.70 16.76 -9.69
N VAL A 146 8.75 17.58 -9.74
CA VAL A 146 9.15 18.28 -10.97
C VAL A 146 10.01 17.41 -11.91
N GLY A 147 10.57 16.33 -11.37
CA GLY A 147 11.39 15.37 -12.11
C GLY A 147 12.81 15.88 -12.35
N LEU A 148 13.38 16.56 -11.36
CA LEU A 148 14.80 16.91 -11.27
C LEU A 148 15.54 15.76 -10.58
N ARG A 149 16.51 15.15 -11.27
CA ARG A 149 17.22 13.95 -10.78
C ARG A 149 16.24 12.91 -10.23
N THR A 150 15.18 12.65 -10.97
CA THR A 150 13.95 11.95 -10.58
C THR A 150 14.23 10.67 -9.79
N ARG A 151 15.23 9.87 -10.21
CA ARG A 151 15.59 8.63 -9.51
C ARG A 151 16.19 8.89 -8.13
N LEU A 152 17.15 9.83 -8.02
CA LEU A 152 17.80 10.18 -6.77
C LEU A 152 16.77 10.77 -5.80
N CYS A 153 16.00 11.76 -6.25
CA CYS A 153 14.97 12.40 -5.45
C CYS A 153 13.86 11.42 -5.01
N GLY A 154 13.48 10.47 -5.88
CA GLY A 154 12.53 9.41 -5.50
C GLY A 154 13.08 8.51 -4.39
N TRP A 155 14.32 8.03 -4.51
CA TRP A 155 14.95 7.19 -3.48
C TRP A 155 15.19 7.95 -2.18
N LEU A 156 15.64 9.20 -2.24
CA LEU A 156 15.78 10.06 -1.06
C LEU A 156 14.42 10.30 -0.39
N GLY A 157 13.39 10.61 -1.18
CA GLY A 157 12.03 10.80 -0.67
C GLY A 157 11.49 9.55 0.03
N LEU A 158 11.67 8.37 -0.58
CA LEU A 158 11.30 7.08 0.04
C LEU A 158 12.06 6.87 1.36
N VAL A 159 13.40 6.95 1.35
CA VAL A 159 14.23 6.67 2.53
C VAL A 159 13.93 7.65 3.66
N LEU A 160 13.90 8.94 3.39
CA LEU A 160 13.63 9.96 4.40
C LEU A 160 12.21 9.83 4.98
N PHE A 161 11.22 9.49 4.16
CA PHE A 161 9.85 9.24 4.63
C PHE A 161 9.77 7.97 5.50
N GLN A 162 10.44 6.89 5.09
CA GLN A 162 10.49 5.67 5.89
C GLN A 162 11.23 5.88 7.22
N MET A 163 12.30 6.67 7.24
CA MET A 163 12.99 7.05 8.48
C MET A 163 12.08 7.85 9.43
N LEU A 164 11.21 8.70 8.87
CA LEU A 164 10.23 9.45 9.66
C LEU A 164 9.19 8.51 10.28
N LEU A 165 8.64 7.57 9.49
CA LEU A 165 7.71 6.55 9.96
C LEU A 165 8.34 5.56 10.96
N ALA A 166 9.63 5.25 10.80
CA ALA A 166 10.36 4.38 11.72
C ALA A 166 10.54 5.04 13.09
N ARG A 167 10.76 6.37 13.12
CA ARG A 167 10.84 7.17 14.35
C ARG A 167 9.52 7.19 15.10
N ASN A 168 8.42 7.48 14.41
CA ASN A 168 7.09 7.48 14.98
C ASN A 168 6.06 7.21 13.88
N ASN A 169 5.13 6.29 14.14
CA ASN A 169 4.03 5.97 13.22
C ASN A 169 2.63 6.09 13.86
N THR A 170 2.49 6.80 14.98
CA THR A 170 1.18 6.97 15.65
C THR A 170 0.18 7.74 14.79
N PHE A 171 0.64 8.72 14.02
CA PHE A 171 -0.17 9.45 13.06
C PHE A 171 -0.45 8.67 11.77
N ALA A 172 0.22 7.53 11.54
CA ALA A 172 0.18 6.83 10.27
C ALA A 172 -1.13 6.02 10.15
N ALA A 173 -2.00 6.45 9.24
CA ALA A 173 -3.18 5.68 8.81
C ALA A 173 -3.14 5.52 7.28
N GLY A 174 -3.94 6.30 6.55
CA GLY A 174 -3.92 6.34 5.09
C GLY A 174 -2.57 6.75 4.47
N ASP A 175 -1.68 7.38 5.24
CA ASP A 175 -0.36 7.87 4.77
C ASP A 175 0.56 6.73 4.26
N GLN A 176 0.27 5.47 4.62
CA GLN A 176 0.94 4.29 4.07
C GLN A 176 0.83 4.19 2.54
N VAL A 177 -0.19 4.84 1.94
CA VAL A 177 -0.33 4.92 0.47
C VAL A 177 0.92 5.51 -0.18
N TYR A 178 1.60 6.46 0.48
CA TYR A 178 2.78 7.10 -0.08
C TYR A 178 3.96 6.13 -0.20
N GLY A 179 4.30 5.43 0.89
CA GLY A 179 5.34 4.41 0.89
C GLY A 179 5.05 3.30 -0.14
N SER A 180 3.78 2.91 -0.23
CA SER A 180 3.36 1.80 -1.08
C SER A 180 3.53 1.98 -2.58
N VAL A 181 3.62 3.24 -3.05
CA VAL A 181 3.70 3.56 -4.47
C VAL A 181 5.04 4.20 -4.82
N ILE A 182 5.64 4.99 -3.93
CA ILE A 182 6.90 5.69 -4.22
C ILE A 182 8.02 4.71 -4.56
N PHE A 183 8.09 3.55 -3.88
CA PHE A 183 9.05 2.48 -4.21
C PHE A 183 8.91 2.02 -5.67
N LEU A 184 7.68 1.77 -6.13
CA LEU A 184 7.38 1.35 -7.50
C LEU A 184 7.70 2.46 -8.50
N LEU A 185 7.49 3.73 -8.15
CA LEU A 185 7.87 4.86 -8.99
C LEU A 185 9.40 5.04 -9.10
N CYS A 186 10.16 4.74 -8.04
CA CYS A 186 11.63 4.81 -8.06
C CYS A 186 12.25 3.86 -9.10
N VAL A 187 11.63 2.70 -9.28
CA VAL A 187 12.07 1.67 -10.24
C VAL A 187 11.40 1.79 -11.63
N SER A 188 10.43 2.68 -11.79
CA SER A 188 9.60 2.76 -13.01
C SER A 188 10.19 3.55 -14.17
N ARG A 189 11.22 4.37 -13.90
CA ARG A 189 11.73 5.36 -14.87
C ARG A 189 10.67 6.40 -15.28
N CYS A 190 9.73 6.72 -14.40
CA CYS A 190 8.72 7.78 -14.56
C CYS A 190 9.29 9.16 -14.96
N GLY A 191 10.58 9.43 -14.73
CA GLY A 191 11.29 10.61 -15.21
C GLY A 191 11.57 10.65 -16.73
N HIS A 192 11.12 9.67 -17.52
CA HIS A 192 11.23 9.71 -18.99
C HIS A 192 10.13 10.53 -19.67
N ALA A 193 9.12 10.99 -18.92
CA ALA A 193 8.08 11.89 -19.40
C ALA A 193 7.74 12.96 -18.35
N TYR A 194 7.34 14.14 -18.83
CA TYR A 194 6.87 15.28 -18.02
C TYR A 194 7.83 15.72 -16.89
N SER A 195 9.14 15.57 -17.11
CA SER A 195 10.18 15.83 -16.11
C SER A 195 11.22 16.84 -16.60
N LEU A 196 11.84 17.56 -15.67
CA LEU A 196 13.01 18.40 -15.96
C LEU A 196 14.19 17.57 -16.50
N ASP A 197 14.39 16.34 -16.01
CA ASP A 197 15.42 15.43 -16.54
C ASP A 197 15.24 15.15 -18.04
N ASN A 198 14.01 14.89 -18.48
CA ASN A 198 13.71 14.64 -19.89
C ASN A 198 13.90 15.92 -20.71
N TRP A 199 13.41 17.05 -20.20
CA TRP A 199 13.56 18.35 -20.86
C TRP A 199 15.03 18.75 -21.05
N LEU A 200 15.85 18.66 -20.00
CA LEU A 200 17.28 18.94 -20.05
C LEU A 200 18.02 17.95 -20.97
N ARG A 201 17.61 16.67 -21.01
CA ARG A 201 18.14 15.70 -21.98
C ARG A 201 17.83 16.16 -23.41
N CYS A 202 16.58 16.45 -23.73
CA CYS A 202 16.17 16.86 -25.07
C CYS A 202 16.84 18.17 -25.49
N ARG A 203 16.99 19.15 -24.58
CA ARG A 203 17.71 20.40 -24.86
C ARG A 203 19.18 20.15 -25.24
N ARG A 204 19.86 19.21 -24.57
CA ARG A 204 21.23 18.83 -24.92
C ARG A 204 21.32 18.09 -26.25
N LEU A 205 20.42 17.15 -26.51
CA LEU A 205 20.39 16.38 -27.77
C LEU A 205 20.06 17.28 -28.97
N ARG A 206 19.11 18.21 -28.82
CA ARG A 206 18.78 19.23 -29.84
C ARG A 206 19.99 20.05 -30.24
N ARG A 207 20.76 20.55 -29.25
CA ARG A 207 21.98 21.32 -29.50
C ARG A 207 23.04 20.53 -30.27
N ARG A 208 22.99 19.20 -30.23
CA ARG A 208 23.91 18.30 -30.95
C ARG A 208 23.35 17.79 -32.27
N GLY A 209 22.10 18.14 -32.64
CA GLY A 209 21.42 17.57 -33.80
C GLY A 209 21.10 16.08 -33.65
N GLU A 210 21.09 15.54 -32.42
CA GLU A 210 20.87 14.12 -32.12
C GLU A 210 19.43 13.82 -31.68
N LEU A 211 18.54 14.82 -31.65
CA LEU A 211 17.14 14.68 -31.23
C LEU A 211 16.22 14.54 -32.44
N SER A 212 15.35 13.54 -32.43
CA SER A 212 14.21 13.48 -33.36
C SER A 212 13.20 14.54 -32.95
N GLU A 213 12.99 15.54 -33.81
CA GLU A 213 12.07 16.66 -33.55
C GLU A 213 10.68 16.42 -34.15
N PRO A 214 9.62 17.02 -33.58
CA PRO A 214 8.30 16.98 -34.20
C PRO A 214 8.35 17.62 -35.60
N GLY A 215 7.83 16.93 -36.62
CA GLY A 215 7.87 17.38 -38.01
C GLY A 215 9.18 17.09 -38.76
N GLY A 216 10.24 16.64 -38.06
CA GLY A 216 11.49 16.20 -38.69
C GLY A 216 11.61 14.66 -38.82
N PRO A 217 12.79 14.14 -39.18
CA PRO A 217 13.02 12.70 -39.28
C PRO A 217 12.69 11.97 -37.97
N GLY A 218 11.88 10.91 -38.06
CA GLY A 218 11.37 10.15 -36.91
C GLY A 218 10.25 10.84 -36.12
N GLY A 219 9.88 12.09 -36.43
CA GLY A 219 8.69 12.77 -35.89
C GLY A 219 8.61 12.86 -34.35
N GLY A 220 9.74 12.83 -33.64
CA GLY A 220 9.79 12.78 -32.16
C GLY A 220 9.91 11.37 -31.57
N ALA A 221 9.73 10.32 -32.38
CA ALA A 221 9.80 8.91 -31.98
C ALA A 221 11.21 8.32 -32.07
N GLY A 222 12.19 9.08 -32.57
CA GLY A 222 13.54 8.57 -32.88
C GLY A 222 13.63 8.02 -34.31
N ALA A 223 14.86 7.83 -34.77
CA ALA A 223 15.15 7.29 -36.10
C ALA A 223 16.40 6.40 -36.04
N ASP A 224 16.42 5.32 -36.81
CA ASP A 224 17.63 4.49 -36.99
C ASP A 224 18.73 5.31 -37.70
N PRO A 225 20.00 4.88 -37.60
CA PRO A 225 21.11 5.47 -38.35
C PRO A 225 20.84 5.62 -39.85
N SER A 226 21.15 6.79 -40.38
CA SER A 226 21.05 7.14 -41.81
C SER A 226 22.30 7.91 -42.25
N PRO A 227 22.54 8.12 -43.57
CA PRO A 227 23.64 8.95 -44.03
C PRO A 227 23.62 10.37 -43.44
N SER A 228 22.42 10.96 -43.25
CA SER A 228 22.25 12.27 -42.62
C SER A 228 22.42 12.25 -41.10
N HIS A 229 22.18 11.10 -40.45
CA HIS A 229 22.30 10.92 -39.01
C HIS A 229 23.00 9.59 -38.72
N PRO A 230 24.35 9.53 -38.78
CA PRO A 230 25.09 8.27 -38.68
C PRO A 230 24.91 7.51 -37.36
N ARG A 231 24.49 8.21 -36.30
CA ARG A 231 24.17 7.64 -34.98
C ARG A 231 22.66 7.45 -34.74
N GLY A 232 21.84 7.73 -35.75
CA GLY A 232 20.39 7.83 -35.60
C GLY A 232 19.96 9.07 -34.80
N LEU A 233 18.67 9.14 -34.50
CA LEU A 233 18.07 10.22 -33.71
C LEU A 233 17.37 9.66 -32.48
N ALA A 234 17.58 10.30 -31.33
CA ALA A 234 16.96 9.92 -30.08
C ALA A 234 15.51 10.41 -29.98
N ALA A 235 14.64 9.59 -29.40
CA ALA A 235 13.25 9.95 -29.15
C ALA A 235 13.08 10.98 -28.01
N ILE A 236 12.00 11.76 -28.08
CA ILE A 236 11.60 12.67 -27.00
C ILE A 236 11.12 11.89 -25.78
N TYR A 237 10.27 10.88 -25.98
CA TYR A 237 9.74 10.03 -24.91
C TYR A 237 10.25 8.60 -25.07
N ARG A 238 11.25 8.25 -24.25
CA ARG A 238 11.86 6.91 -24.27
C ARG A 238 10.98 5.89 -23.57
N ARG A 239 10.84 4.72 -24.16
CA ARG A 239 10.09 3.60 -23.61
C ARG A 239 10.63 3.16 -22.25
N ILE A 240 9.72 2.68 -21.40
CA ILE A 240 10.02 2.22 -20.04
C ILE A 240 9.47 0.81 -19.78
N PRO A 241 9.97 0.06 -18.79
CA PRO A 241 9.41 -1.24 -18.42
C PRO A 241 7.94 -1.12 -18.00
N ALA A 242 7.09 -2.07 -18.43
CA ALA A 242 5.65 -2.05 -18.13
C ALA A 242 5.28 -2.57 -16.73
N TRP A 243 6.08 -3.48 -16.18
CA TRP A 243 5.80 -4.14 -14.91
C TRP A 243 5.51 -3.21 -13.73
N PRO A 244 6.17 -2.03 -13.53
CA PRO A 244 5.91 -1.18 -12.37
C PRO A 244 4.49 -0.61 -12.39
N ARG A 245 4.02 -0.16 -13.56
CA ARG A 245 2.65 0.33 -13.72
C ARG A 245 1.64 -0.79 -13.48
N LEU A 246 1.89 -1.97 -14.04
CA LEU A 246 1.02 -3.13 -13.85
C LEU A 246 1.01 -3.62 -12.41
N LEU A 247 2.14 -3.51 -11.69
CA LEU A 247 2.23 -3.85 -10.28
C LEU A 247 1.39 -2.89 -9.43
N ILE A 248 1.42 -1.59 -9.71
CA ILE A 248 0.53 -0.59 -9.07
C ILE A 248 -0.94 -0.96 -9.31
N VAL A 249 -1.31 -1.29 -10.54
CA VAL A 249 -2.70 -1.70 -10.88
C VAL A 249 -3.11 -2.98 -10.16
N ALA A 250 -2.23 -3.99 -10.14
CA ALA A 250 -2.50 -5.25 -9.46
C ALA A 250 -2.59 -5.07 -7.94
N GLN A 251 -1.74 -4.23 -7.37
CA GLN A 251 -1.76 -3.86 -5.96
C GLN A 251 -3.06 -3.12 -5.60
N LEU A 252 -3.49 -2.12 -6.38
CA LEU A 252 -4.80 -1.49 -6.22
C LEU A 252 -5.94 -2.52 -6.23
N ALA A 253 -5.92 -3.44 -7.19
CA ALA A 253 -6.91 -4.50 -7.29
C ALA A 253 -6.96 -5.36 -6.02
N VAL A 254 -5.80 -5.81 -5.54
CA VAL A 254 -5.70 -6.63 -4.32
C VAL A 254 -6.20 -5.87 -3.10
N ILE A 255 -5.78 -4.62 -2.90
CA ILE A 255 -6.12 -3.88 -1.68
C ILE A 255 -7.62 -3.55 -1.63
N TYR A 256 -8.21 -3.06 -2.72
CA TYR A 256 -9.65 -2.78 -2.73
C TYR A 256 -10.46 -4.05 -2.55
N GLY A 257 -10.12 -5.13 -3.27
CA GLY A 257 -10.80 -6.41 -3.13
C GLY A 257 -10.77 -6.90 -1.68
N ILE A 258 -9.60 -6.84 -1.04
CA ILE A 258 -9.44 -7.26 0.35
C ILE A 258 -10.13 -6.31 1.33
N ASN A 259 -10.07 -4.99 1.14
CA ASN A 259 -10.80 -4.05 1.99
C ASN A 259 -12.31 -4.35 1.93
N GLY A 260 -12.85 -4.56 0.73
CA GLY A 260 -14.23 -4.98 0.55
C GLY A 260 -14.55 -6.30 1.25
N LEU A 261 -13.63 -7.28 1.22
CA LEU A 261 -13.80 -8.55 1.95
C LEU A 261 -13.72 -8.39 3.48
N ASN A 262 -12.99 -7.41 3.98
CA ASN A 262 -12.92 -7.08 5.41
C ASN A 262 -14.16 -6.34 5.90
N LYS A 263 -14.95 -5.72 5.01
CA LYS A 263 -16.25 -5.09 5.32
C LYS A 263 -17.37 -6.13 5.42
N SER A 264 -17.24 -7.03 6.39
CA SER A 264 -18.10 -8.20 6.51
C SER A 264 -19.23 -8.06 7.53
N GLY A 265 -19.20 -7.05 8.42
CA GLY A 265 -20.18 -6.95 9.50
C GLY A 265 -21.55 -6.42 9.03
N SER A 266 -22.55 -6.55 9.91
CA SER A 266 -23.98 -6.33 9.61
C SER A 266 -24.28 -4.97 8.99
N GLY A 267 -23.60 -3.90 9.43
CA GLY A 267 -23.76 -2.55 8.90
C GLY A 267 -23.62 -2.42 7.37
N TRP A 268 -22.81 -3.28 6.75
CA TRP A 268 -22.61 -3.28 5.29
C TRP A 268 -23.70 -4.03 4.53
N TRP A 269 -24.45 -4.90 5.22
CA TRP A 269 -25.54 -5.69 4.64
C TRP A 269 -26.90 -5.04 4.91
N ASP A 270 -27.09 -4.48 6.10
CA ASP A 270 -28.30 -3.73 6.47
C ASP A 270 -28.36 -2.32 5.83
N GLY A 271 -27.26 -1.86 5.22
CA GLY A 271 -27.20 -0.59 4.49
C GLY A 271 -26.87 0.63 5.34
N THR A 272 -26.59 0.46 6.64
CA THR A 272 -26.34 1.57 7.58
C THR A 272 -24.88 2.02 7.63
N ALA A 273 -23.94 1.31 7.00
CA ALA A 273 -22.52 1.58 7.16
C ALA A 273 -22.11 3.00 6.72
N VAL A 274 -22.60 3.49 5.59
CA VAL A 274 -22.28 4.86 5.14
C VAL A 274 -22.80 5.90 6.14
N PHE A 275 -23.98 5.69 6.72
CA PHE A 275 -24.51 6.58 7.75
C PHE A 275 -23.57 6.67 8.95
N TYR A 276 -23.22 5.55 9.57
CA TYR A 276 -22.34 5.54 10.74
C TYR A 276 -20.92 6.04 10.44
N ALA A 277 -20.36 5.72 9.26
CA ALA A 277 -19.05 6.23 8.85
C ALA A 277 -19.05 7.78 8.73
N MET A 278 -20.14 8.35 8.23
CA MET A 278 -20.32 9.79 8.04
C MET A 278 -20.67 10.55 9.32
N GLN A 279 -21.19 9.87 10.34
CA GLN A 279 -21.44 10.41 11.68
C GLN A 279 -20.22 10.32 12.61
N HIS A 280 -19.16 9.64 12.18
CA HIS A 280 -17.92 9.56 12.94
C HIS A 280 -17.13 10.87 12.81
N HIS A 281 -17.42 11.85 13.67
CA HIS A 281 -16.92 13.23 13.58
C HIS A 281 -15.41 13.40 13.34
N PRO A 282 -14.51 12.58 13.92
CA PRO A 282 -13.09 12.71 13.57
C PRO A 282 -12.76 12.51 12.09
N PHE A 283 -13.66 11.90 11.32
CA PHE A 283 -13.54 11.76 9.88
C PHE A 283 -14.53 12.64 9.12
N ALA A 284 -15.52 13.26 9.74
CA ALA A 284 -16.50 14.09 9.05
C ALA A 284 -16.01 15.54 8.94
N ARG A 285 -16.21 16.20 7.80
CA ARG A 285 -15.84 17.62 7.63
C ARG A 285 -16.83 18.61 8.22
N PHE A 286 -18.09 18.20 8.35
CA PHE A 286 -19.20 19.01 8.84
C PHE A 286 -20.25 18.09 9.46
N ASP A 287 -21.25 18.66 10.14
CA ASP A 287 -22.40 17.89 10.61
C ASP A 287 -23.22 17.38 9.42
N SER A 288 -22.98 16.13 9.04
CA SER A 288 -23.64 15.48 7.90
C SER A 288 -25.04 14.96 8.26
N ARG A 289 -25.45 14.95 9.54
CA ARG A 289 -26.71 14.32 9.97
C ARG A 289 -27.94 14.86 9.24
N PRO A 290 -28.14 16.19 9.10
CA PRO A 290 -29.31 16.72 8.40
C PRO A 290 -29.39 16.25 6.94
N LEU A 291 -28.24 16.23 6.25
CA LEU A 291 -28.15 15.74 4.88
C LEU A 291 -28.48 14.24 4.78
N LEU A 292 -27.91 13.41 5.67
CA LEU A 292 -28.14 11.97 5.65
C LEU A 292 -29.60 11.62 5.97
N VAL A 293 -30.22 12.32 6.92
CA VAL A 293 -31.65 12.17 7.23
C VAL A 293 -32.50 12.58 6.03
N ALA A 294 -32.18 13.69 5.36
CA ALA A 294 -32.88 14.12 4.15
C ALA A 294 -32.75 13.14 2.98
N LEU A 295 -31.62 12.44 2.84
CA LEU A 295 -31.43 11.39 1.83
C LEU A 295 -32.27 10.14 2.13
N GLY A 296 -32.51 9.85 3.41
CA GLY A 296 -33.29 8.72 3.90
C GLY A 296 -32.60 7.37 3.78
N SER A 297 -33.11 6.39 4.53
CA SER A 297 -32.56 5.03 4.61
C SER A 297 -32.43 4.30 3.26
N PRO A 298 -33.39 4.39 2.31
CA PRO A 298 -33.24 3.71 1.01
C PRO A 298 -32.03 4.19 0.21
N THR A 299 -31.79 5.50 0.18
CA THR A 299 -30.65 6.08 -0.54
C THR A 299 -29.33 5.66 0.10
N LEU A 300 -29.26 5.70 1.44
CA LEU A 300 -28.07 5.29 2.18
C LEU A 300 -27.78 3.80 2.06
N TRP A 301 -28.82 2.97 1.98
CA TRP A 301 -28.68 1.56 1.67
C TRP A 301 -28.02 1.36 0.30
N VAL A 302 -28.50 2.06 -0.74
CA VAL A 302 -27.91 2.01 -2.08
C VAL A 302 -26.46 2.47 -2.05
N MET A 303 -26.16 3.60 -1.39
CA MET A 303 -24.78 4.11 -1.27
C MET A 303 -23.87 3.10 -0.58
N THR A 304 -24.33 2.48 0.52
CA THR A 304 -23.61 1.43 1.24
C THR A 304 -23.33 0.24 0.34
N GLN A 305 -24.34 -0.27 -0.38
CA GLN A 305 -24.15 -1.40 -1.30
C GLN A 305 -23.23 -1.05 -2.46
N VAL A 306 -23.31 0.16 -3.01
CA VAL A 306 -22.40 0.62 -4.08
C VAL A 306 -20.96 0.59 -3.60
N VAL A 307 -20.63 1.18 -2.46
CA VAL A 307 -19.26 1.16 -1.90
C VAL A 307 -18.81 -0.27 -1.63
N HIS A 308 -19.66 -1.07 -0.99
CA HIS A 308 -19.35 -2.43 -0.58
C HIS A 308 -19.07 -3.36 -1.77
N LEU A 309 -19.96 -3.36 -2.76
CA LEU A 309 -19.82 -4.16 -3.98
C LEU A 309 -18.68 -3.63 -4.84
N TRP A 310 -18.52 -2.31 -4.94
CA TRP A 310 -17.46 -1.70 -5.74
C TRP A 310 -16.08 -2.13 -5.23
N GLU A 311 -15.81 -2.06 -3.93
CA GLU A 311 -14.52 -2.49 -3.38
C GLU A 311 -14.28 -4.00 -3.56
N LYS A 312 -15.27 -4.84 -3.21
CA LYS A 312 -15.18 -6.30 -3.34
C LYS A 312 -14.90 -6.74 -4.78
N LEU A 313 -15.52 -6.07 -5.75
CA LEU A 313 -15.49 -6.44 -7.15
C LEU A 313 -14.49 -5.61 -7.98
N PHE A 314 -13.79 -4.64 -7.38
CA PHE A 314 -12.76 -3.85 -8.06
C PHE A 314 -11.69 -4.69 -8.80
N PRO A 315 -11.26 -5.89 -8.32
CA PRO A 315 -10.38 -6.77 -9.09
C PRO A 315 -10.86 -7.11 -10.51
N LEU A 316 -12.18 -7.04 -10.78
CA LEU A 316 -12.73 -7.26 -12.11
C LEU A 316 -12.26 -6.22 -13.14
N MET A 317 -11.89 -5.01 -12.71
CA MET A 317 -11.24 -4.03 -13.58
C MET A 317 -9.90 -4.57 -14.10
N ALA A 318 -9.06 -5.12 -13.22
CA ALA A 318 -7.77 -5.68 -13.62
C ALA A 318 -7.95 -6.86 -14.60
N LEU A 319 -8.97 -7.69 -14.37
CA LEU A 319 -9.38 -8.72 -15.33
C LEU A 319 -9.73 -8.12 -16.70
N GLY A 320 -10.52 -7.05 -16.74
CA GLY A 320 -10.83 -6.34 -17.99
C GLY A 320 -9.59 -5.81 -18.72
N LEU A 321 -8.57 -5.34 -17.99
CA LEU A 321 -7.29 -4.93 -18.58
C LEU A 321 -6.53 -6.11 -19.19
N VAL A 322 -6.49 -7.24 -18.50
CA VAL A 322 -5.87 -8.48 -18.99
C VAL A 322 -6.61 -8.99 -20.22
N LEU A 323 -7.94 -9.00 -20.20
CA LEU A 323 -8.77 -9.42 -21.33
C LEU A 323 -8.60 -8.49 -22.53
N GLY A 324 -8.55 -7.18 -22.31
CA GLY A 324 -8.29 -6.20 -23.36
C GLY A 324 -6.89 -6.33 -23.95
N PHE A 325 -5.88 -6.59 -23.11
CA PHE A 325 -4.52 -6.85 -23.57
C PHE A 325 -4.44 -8.14 -24.40
N ALA A 326 -5.01 -9.25 -23.91
CA ALA A 326 -5.04 -10.52 -24.61
C ALA A 326 -5.74 -10.42 -25.98
N ALA A 327 -6.81 -9.63 -26.08
CA ALA A 327 -7.50 -9.37 -27.35
C ALA A 327 -6.61 -8.61 -28.34
N ARG A 328 -5.94 -7.54 -27.89
CA ARG A 328 -5.00 -6.77 -28.74
C ARG A 328 -3.76 -7.56 -29.14
N ALA A 329 -3.28 -8.43 -28.27
CA ALA A 329 -2.12 -9.28 -28.52
C ALA A 329 -2.41 -10.48 -29.43
N GLN A 330 -3.69 -10.72 -29.77
CA GLN A 330 -4.17 -11.81 -30.65
C GLN A 330 -3.61 -13.19 -30.26
N LEU A 331 -3.41 -13.43 -28.96
CA LEU A 331 -2.85 -14.69 -28.49
C LEU A 331 -3.91 -15.80 -28.50
N PRO A 332 -3.62 -16.98 -29.07
CA PRO A 332 -4.53 -18.11 -29.00
C PRO A 332 -4.68 -18.57 -27.54
N PRO A 333 -5.90 -18.88 -27.06
CA PRO A 333 -6.07 -19.41 -25.72
C PRO A 333 -5.44 -20.81 -25.65
N PRO A 334 -4.74 -21.12 -24.56
CA PRO A 334 -4.18 -22.45 -24.36
C PRO A 334 -5.28 -23.49 -24.15
N ARG A 335 -5.11 -24.70 -24.71
CA ARG A 335 -6.08 -25.79 -24.62
C ARG A 335 -6.43 -26.15 -23.16
N ALA A 336 -5.43 -26.25 -22.30
CA ALA A 336 -5.61 -26.55 -20.87
C ALA A 336 -6.21 -25.38 -20.07
N GLY A 337 -6.20 -24.15 -20.62
CA GLY A 337 -6.65 -22.96 -19.90
C GLY A 337 -8.11 -23.03 -19.47
N ARG A 338 -8.99 -23.59 -20.31
CA ARG A 338 -10.43 -23.72 -20.00
C ARG A 338 -10.67 -24.61 -18.77
N PHE A 339 -10.02 -25.77 -18.72
CA PHE A 339 -10.13 -26.69 -17.60
C PHE A 339 -9.56 -26.11 -16.31
N LEU A 340 -8.43 -25.40 -16.38
CA LEU A 340 -7.85 -24.73 -15.21
C LEU A 340 -8.74 -23.60 -14.68
N TRP A 341 -9.38 -22.83 -15.54
CA TRP A 341 -10.35 -21.81 -15.11
C TRP A 341 -11.60 -22.43 -14.47
N LEU A 342 -12.10 -23.55 -15.02
CA LEU A 342 -13.21 -24.29 -14.41
C LEU A 342 -12.82 -24.86 -13.04
N ALA A 343 -11.65 -25.51 -12.96
CA ALA A 343 -11.11 -26.04 -11.71
C ALA A 343 -10.92 -24.92 -10.67
N LEU A 344 -10.43 -23.75 -11.09
CA LEU A 344 -10.30 -22.58 -10.21
C LEU A 344 -11.67 -22.10 -9.71
N GLY A 345 -12.66 -22.05 -10.60
CA GLY A 345 -14.04 -21.71 -10.24
C GLY A 345 -14.64 -22.67 -9.20
N LEU A 346 -14.45 -23.98 -9.40
CA LEU A 346 -14.88 -25.00 -8.45
C LEU A 346 -14.12 -24.91 -7.12
N ALA A 347 -12.81 -24.64 -7.16
CA ALA A 347 -11.99 -24.45 -5.97
C ALA A 347 -12.43 -23.23 -5.14
N VAL A 348 -12.76 -22.12 -5.80
CA VAL A 348 -13.32 -20.92 -5.17
C VAL A 348 -14.70 -21.21 -4.57
N LEU A 349 -15.55 -21.93 -5.30
CA LEU A 349 -16.86 -22.33 -4.78
C LEU A 349 -16.74 -23.21 -3.54
N ALA A 350 -15.84 -24.20 -3.55
CA ALA A 350 -15.54 -25.06 -2.41
C ALA A 350 -15.00 -24.25 -1.21
N PHE A 351 -14.09 -23.30 -1.46
CA PHE A 351 -13.61 -22.38 -0.43
C PHE A 351 -14.76 -21.60 0.20
N LEU A 352 -15.58 -20.92 -0.60
CA LEU A 352 -16.70 -20.12 -0.11
C LEU A 352 -17.71 -20.98 0.67
N TRP A 353 -18.03 -22.17 0.17
CA TRP A 353 -18.90 -23.12 0.85
C TRP A 353 -18.36 -23.56 2.22
N SER A 354 -17.05 -23.84 2.29
CA SER A 354 -16.38 -24.20 3.55
C SER A 354 -16.27 -23.02 4.52
N ALA A 355 -16.23 -21.79 4.01
CA ALA A 355 -16.11 -20.58 4.80
C ALA A 355 -17.45 -20.13 5.42
N VAL A 356 -18.61 -20.58 4.92
CA VAL A 356 -19.95 -20.13 5.37
C VAL A 356 -20.12 -20.12 6.89
N PRO A 357 -19.79 -21.18 7.67
CA PRO A 357 -19.96 -21.16 9.12
C PRO A 357 -19.15 -20.06 9.82
N PHE A 358 -17.98 -19.74 9.27
CA PHE A 358 -17.12 -18.68 9.79
C PHE A 358 -17.64 -17.28 9.42
N GLU A 359 -18.29 -17.13 8.26
CA GLU A 359 -18.85 -15.86 7.80
C GLU A 359 -20.14 -15.48 8.54
N LEU A 360 -21.00 -16.45 8.81
CA LEU A 360 -22.27 -16.20 9.52
C LEU A 360 -22.07 -16.01 11.03
N GLY A 361 -20.91 -16.40 11.57
CA GLY A 361 -20.56 -16.24 12.97
C GLY A 361 -21.07 -17.37 13.87
N LYS A 362 -20.64 -17.34 15.14
CA LYS A 362 -20.93 -18.41 16.11
C LYS A 362 -22.41 -18.54 16.49
N GLU A 363 -23.19 -17.50 16.26
CA GLU A 363 -24.62 -17.43 16.59
C GLU A 363 -25.53 -17.92 15.44
N ALA A 364 -24.95 -18.27 14.29
CA ALA A 364 -25.70 -18.73 13.13
C ALA A 364 -26.33 -20.12 13.38
N THR A 365 -27.62 -20.25 13.08
CA THR A 365 -28.32 -21.54 13.18
C THR A 365 -27.83 -22.52 12.12
N ALA A 366 -27.95 -23.82 12.39
CA ALA A 366 -27.60 -24.87 11.43
C ALA A 366 -28.38 -24.72 10.11
N GLU A 367 -29.65 -24.31 10.19
CA GLU A 367 -30.51 -24.03 9.03
C GLU A 367 -30.00 -22.85 8.20
N ALA A 368 -29.60 -21.75 8.83
CA ALA A 368 -29.03 -20.59 8.14
C ALA A 368 -27.74 -20.96 7.39
N ILE A 369 -26.87 -21.76 8.03
CA ILE A 369 -25.65 -22.28 7.42
C ILE A 369 -25.97 -23.19 6.22
N ALA A 370 -26.90 -24.14 6.38
CA ALA A 370 -27.30 -25.06 5.32
C ALA A 370 -27.97 -24.35 4.13
N GLY A 371 -28.83 -23.37 4.41
CA GLY A 371 -29.48 -22.52 3.40
C GLY A 371 -28.46 -21.71 2.62
N ALA A 372 -27.54 -21.02 3.30
CA ALA A 372 -26.47 -20.25 2.65
C ALA A 372 -25.55 -21.13 1.78
N ARG A 373 -25.19 -22.32 2.27
CA ARG A 373 -24.41 -23.31 1.52
C ARG A 373 -25.13 -23.77 0.26
N SER A 374 -26.42 -24.09 0.36
CA SER A 374 -27.24 -24.51 -0.79
C SER A 374 -27.36 -23.42 -1.84
N TRP A 375 -27.63 -22.18 -1.42
CA TRP A 375 -27.66 -21.02 -2.32
C TRP A 375 -26.33 -20.81 -3.04
N LEU A 376 -25.22 -20.91 -2.33
CA LEU A 376 -23.87 -20.81 -2.90
C LEU A 376 -23.63 -21.88 -3.97
N LEU A 377 -24.01 -23.13 -3.71
CA LEU A 377 -23.87 -24.23 -4.67
C LEU A 377 -24.72 -23.99 -5.92
N ILE A 378 -25.99 -23.59 -5.76
CA ILE A 378 -26.90 -23.33 -6.88
C ILE A 378 -26.37 -22.17 -7.73
N VAL A 379 -26.16 -21.00 -7.12
CA VAL A 379 -25.73 -19.79 -7.84
C VAL A 379 -24.33 -19.95 -8.41
N GLY A 380 -23.41 -20.53 -7.64
CA GLY A 380 -22.04 -20.79 -8.06
C GLY A 380 -21.97 -21.74 -9.24
N SER A 381 -22.70 -22.87 -9.18
CA SER A 381 -22.72 -23.85 -10.27
C SER A 381 -23.38 -23.29 -11.52
N LEU A 382 -24.51 -22.58 -11.39
CA LEU A 382 -25.16 -21.91 -12.52
C LEU A 382 -24.25 -20.86 -13.16
N SER A 383 -23.47 -20.13 -12.36
CA SER A 383 -22.50 -19.15 -12.86
C SER A 383 -21.37 -19.81 -13.64
N LEU A 384 -20.82 -20.92 -13.14
CA LEU A 384 -19.77 -21.67 -13.81
C LEU A 384 -20.24 -22.30 -15.12
N VAL A 385 -21.43 -22.91 -15.11
CA VAL A 385 -22.09 -23.45 -16.31
C VAL A 385 -22.35 -22.34 -17.33
N SER A 386 -22.91 -21.22 -16.88
CA SER A 386 -23.17 -20.07 -17.74
C SER A 386 -21.87 -19.55 -18.37
N LEU A 387 -20.80 -19.36 -17.59
CA LEU A 387 -19.50 -18.95 -18.11
C LEU A 387 -18.92 -19.96 -19.11
N TRP A 388 -19.05 -21.25 -18.84
CA TRP A 388 -18.55 -22.32 -19.72
C TRP A 388 -19.19 -22.27 -21.11
N PHE A 389 -20.52 -22.13 -21.18
CA PHE A 389 -21.27 -22.11 -22.44
C PHE A 389 -21.30 -20.74 -23.13
N THR A 390 -21.32 -19.65 -22.36
CA THR A 390 -21.37 -18.29 -22.93
C THR A 390 -20.01 -17.80 -23.40
N TYR A 391 -18.90 -18.18 -22.75
CA TYR A 391 -17.58 -17.67 -23.10
C TYR A 391 -17.16 -17.91 -24.57
N PRO A 392 -17.38 -19.10 -25.19
CA PRO A 392 -17.14 -19.29 -26.61
C PRO A 392 -17.96 -18.34 -27.50
N ARG A 393 -19.25 -18.17 -27.21
CA ARG A 393 -20.15 -17.27 -27.96
C ARG A 393 -19.74 -15.80 -27.80
N LEU A 394 -19.40 -15.38 -26.59
CA LEU A 394 -18.88 -14.04 -26.28
C LEU A 394 -17.54 -13.77 -27.00
N ARG A 395 -16.71 -14.81 -27.17
CA ARG A 395 -15.45 -14.71 -27.92
C ARG A 395 -15.67 -14.54 -29.42
N ASN A 396 -16.67 -15.23 -29.97
CA ASN A 396 -16.98 -15.21 -31.40
C ASN A 396 -17.89 -14.04 -31.80
N GLY A 397 -18.43 -13.27 -30.84
CA GLY A 397 -19.34 -12.16 -31.12
C GLY A 397 -20.76 -12.59 -31.50
N GLU A 398 -21.13 -13.83 -31.16
CA GLU A 398 -22.40 -14.46 -31.58
C GLU A 398 -23.60 -14.06 -30.69
N PHE A 399 -23.40 -13.25 -29.66
CA PHE A 399 -24.47 -12.84 -28.74
C PHE A 399 -24.92 -11.40 -29.03
N ALA A 400 -26.13 -11.24 -29.56
CA ALA A 400 -26.75 -9.94 -29.82
C ALA A 400 -28.06 -9.81 -29.04
N LEU A 401 -28.15 -8.75 -28.23
CA LEU A 401 -29.38 -8.37 -27.52
C LEU A 401 -30.09 -7.28 -28.32
N ARG A 402 -31.35 -7.47 -28.69
CA ARG A 402 -32.17 -6.40 -29.27
C ARG A 402 -32.81 -5.58 -28.16
N TRP A 403 -32.45 -4.31 -28.04
CA TRP A 403 -33.08 -3.37 -27.11
C TRP A 403 -33.54 -2.11 -27.85
N ARG A 404 -34.84 -1.80 -27.76
CA ARG A 404 -35.46 -0.62 -28.43
C ARG A 404 -35.09 -0.53 -29.93
N GLY A 405 -35.17 -1.66 -30.64
CA GLY A 405 -34.85 -1.74 -32.06
C GLY A 405 -33.36 -1.72 -32.42
N ARG A 406 -32.46 -1.47 -31.46
CA ARG A 406 -31.00 -1.53 -31.68
C ARG A 406 -30.46 -2.90 -31.26
N ALA A 407 -29.71 -3.54 -32.15
CA ALA A 407 -28.95 -4.74 -31.81
C ALA A 407 -27.66 -4.35 -31.08
N ILE A 408 -27.58 -4.66 -29.79
CA ILE A 408 -26.37 -4.50 -28.98
C ILE A 408 -25.66 -5.85 -28.99
N VAL A 409 -24.54 -5.93 -29.71
CA VAL A 409 -23.67 -7.11 -29.68
C VAL A 409 -22.92 -7.13 -28.35
N VAL A 410 -23.24 -8.09 -27.49
CA VAL A 410 -22.54 -8.32 -26.22
C VAL A 410 -21.40 -9.30 -26.51
N ASP A 411 -20.30 -8.78 -27.03
CA ASP A 411 -19.08 -9.54 -27.24
C ASP A 411 -18.06 -9.32 -26.11
N ARG A 412 -16.92 -9.99 -26.19
CA ARG A 412 -15.80 -9.78 -25.27
C ARG A 412 -15.32 -8.32 -25.25
N ALA A 413 -15.38 -7.61 -26.38
CA ALA A 413 -14.96 -6.21 -26.44
C ALA A 413 -15.92 -5.32 -25.67
N PHE A 414 -17.23 -5.54 -25.78
CA PHE A 414 -18.27 -4.88 -25.01
C PHE A 414 -18.05 -5.14 -23.52
N LEU A 415 -18.01 -6.39 -23.07
CA LEU A 415 -17.85 -6.72 -21.65
C LEU A 415 -16.54 -6.16 -21.05
N SER A 416 -15.44 -6.21 -21.81
CA SER A 416 -14.16 -5.64 -21.35
C SER A 416 -14.13 -4.11 -21.34
N ARG A 417 -15.01 -3.44 -22.10
CA ARG A 417 -15.14 -1.98 -22.12
C ARG A 417 -16.18 -1.45 -21.13
N THR A 418 -17.22 -2.23 -20.85
CA THR A 418 -18.34 -1.84 -19.97
C THR A 418 -18.18 -2.47 -18.59
N LEU A 419 -18.62 -3.73 -18.41
CA LEU A 419 -18.68 -4.41 -17.12
C LEU A 419 -17.33 -4.57 -16.43
N PHE A 420 -16.31 -4.97 -17.18
CA PHE A 420 -14.93 -5.08 -16.68
C PHE A 420 -14.09 -3.85 -17.06
N GLY A 421 -14.73 -2.85 -17.64
CA GLY A 421 -14.07 -1.67 -18.19
C GLY A 421 -13.64 -0.67 -17.14
N ARG A 422 -12.55 0.04 -17.45
CA ARG A 422 -12.03 1.15 -16.65
C ARG A 422 -13.11 2.18 -16.28
N TRP A 423 -14.02 2.48 -17.20
CA TRP A 423 -15.03 3.52 -17.02
C TRP A 423 -15.96 3.27 -15.85
N LEU A 424 -16.47 2.05 -15.69
CA LEU A 424 -17.36 1.71 -14.58
C LEU A 424 -16.59 1.79 -13.25
N TRP A 425 -15.49 1.05 -13.14
CA TRP A 425 -14.77 0.91 -11.88
C TRP A 425 -14.04 2.18 -11.46
N LEU A 426 -13.37 2.87 -12.37
CA LEU A 426 -12.71 4.14 -12.06
C LEU A 426 -13.71 5.29 -11.98
N GLY A 427 -14.85 5.24 -12.66
CA GLY A 427 -15.90 6.26 -12.57
C GLY A 427 -16.61 6.22 -11.23
N VAL A 428 -17.05 5.03 -10.78
CA VAL A 428 -17.61 4.84 -9.44
C VAL A 428 -16.55 5.16 -8.38
N GLY A 429 -15.31 4.69 -8.58
CA GLY A 429 -14.19 5.01 -7.70
C GLY A 429 -13.91 6.51 -7.62
N LEU A 430 -13.98 7.23 -8.75
CA LEU A 430 -13.80 8.69 -8.79
C LEU A 430 -14.88 9.38 -7.98
N GLY A 431 -16.15 9.01 -8.17
CA GLY A 431 -17.27 9.54 -7.39
C GLY A 431 -17.10 9.27 -5.90
N PHE A 432 -16.71 8.05 -5.52
CA PHE A 432 -16.45 7.66 -4.14
C PHE A 432 -15.31 8.47 -3.51
N HIS A 433 -14.14 8.57 -4.14
CA HIS A 433 -13.03 9.33 -3.54
C HIS A 433 -13.28 10.84 -3.58
N ALA A 434 -13.98 11.36 -4.59
CA ALA A 434 -14.39 12.76 -4.60
C ALA A 434 -15.35 13.07 -3.44
N SER A 435 -16.29 12.17 -3.13
CA SER A 435 -17.16 12.34 -1.96
C SER A 435 -16.38 12.22 -0.65
N LEU A 436 -15.39 11.33 -0.54
CA LEU A 436 -14.47 11.31 0.60
C LEU A 436 -13.72 12.64 0.76
N VAL A 437 -13.21 13.23 -0.34
CA VAL A 437 -12.55 14.55 -0.30
C VAL A 437 -13.52 15.65 0.12
N ALA A 438 -14.76 15.63 -0.37
CA ALA A 438 -15.73 16.68 -0.09
C ALA A 438 -16.34 16.58 1.31
N LEU A 439 -16.53 15.35 1.82
CA LEU A 439 -17.34 15.09 3.01
C LEU A 439 -16.50 14.62 4.21
N MET A 440 -15.29 14.11 3.99
CA MET A 440 -14.47 13.50 5.03
C MET A 440 -13.07 14.10 5.18
N ASN A 441 -12.59 14.16 6.43
CA ASN A 441 -11.28 14.67 6.81
C ASN A 441 -10.25 13.53 6.86
N LEU A 442 -9.97 12.91 5.71
CA LEU A 442 -9.02 11.78 5.58
C LEU A 442 -7.61 12.22 5.16
N GLY A 443 -7.34 13.53 5.15
CA GLY A 443 -6.09 14.12 4.64
C GLY A 443 -5.84 13.83 3.16
N GLY A 444 -4.57 13.80 2.77
CA GLY A 444 -4.19 13.53 1.37
C GLY A 444 -4.47 12.11 0.84
N PHE A 445 -4.93 11.16 1.66
CA PHE A 445 -5.13 9.76 1.25
C PHE A 445 -6.07 9.57 0.04
N PRO A 446 -7.29 10.15 0.01
CA PRO A 446 -8.18 9.98 -1.13
C PRO A 446 -7.62 10.59 -2.42
N LEU A 447 -6.93 11.73 -2.32
CA LEU A 447 -6.27 12.39 -3.45
C LEU A 447 -5.11 11.56 -4.00
N ALA A 448 -4.27 11.03 -3.11
CA ALA A 448 -3.18 10.15 -3.49
C ALA A 448 -3.71 8.90 -4.21
N THR A 449 -4.81 8.34 -3.71
CA THR A 449 -5.46 7.16 -4.29
C THR A 449 -6.07 7.46 -5.67
N LEU A 450 -6.72 8.61 -5.84
CA LEU A 450 -7.19 9.10 -7.15
C LEU A 450 -6.04 9.25 -8.15
N ALA A 451 -4.88 9.75 -7.72
CA ALA A 451 -3.71 9.84 -8.59
C ALA A 451 -3.31 8.45 -9.13
N LEU A 452 -3.45 7.39 -8.33
CA LEU A 452 -3.12 6.02 -8.75
C LEU A 452 -3.98 5.51 -9.90
N TYR A 453 -5.17 6.07 -10.12
CA TYR A 453 -6.03 5.69 -11.25
C TYR A 453 -5.38 6.03 -12.59
N ILE A 454 -4.41 6.96 -12.63
CA ILE A 454 -3.61 7.24 -13.83
C ILE A 454 -2.81 5.99 -14.26
N ALA A 455 -2.35 5.16 -13.32
CA ALA A 455 -1.66 3.88 -13.64
C ALA A 455 -2.57 2.92 -14.40
N CYS A 456 -3.88 3.04 -14.18
CA CYS A 456 -4.90 2.32 -14.91
C CYS A 456 -5.12 2.89 -16.30
N PHE A 457 -4.28 3.74 -16.90
CA PHE A 457 -4.34 4.14 -18.31
C PHE A 457 -3.00 3.90 -19.03
N ASP A 458 -3.02 3.79 -20.35
CA ASP A 458 -1.79 3.79 -21.15
C ASP A 458 -1.36 5.23 -21.48
N GLY A 459 -0.06 5.42 -21.79
CA GLY A 459 0.49 6.74 -22.01
C GLY A 459 -0.10 7.49 -23.21
N ARG A 460 -0.58 6.77 -24.24
CA ARG A 460 -1.27 7.38 -25.40
C ARG A 460 -2.60 7.98 -24.98
N THR A 461 -3.38 7.25 -24.18
CA THR A 461 -4.66 7.72 -23.64
C THR A 461 -4.46 8.95 -22.76
N VAL A 462 -3.45 8.93 -21.88
CA VAL A 462 -3.11 10.09 -21.03
C VAL A 462 -2.70 11.30 -21.86
N ALA A 463 -1.87 11.11 -22.89
CA ALA A 463 -1.46 12.20 -23.78
C ALA A 463 -2.61 12.78 -24.60
N ALA A 464 -3.51 11.92 -25.10
CA ALA A 464 -4.71 12.35 -25.82
C ALA A 464 -5.66 13.13 -24.91
N ALA A 465 -5.84 12.69 -23.66
CA ALA A 465 -6.62 13.42 -22.67
C ALA A 465 -6.02 14.80 -22.37
N ALA A 466 -4.69 14.89 -22.16
CA ALA A 466 -4.01 16.16 -21.94
C ALA A 466 -4.15 17.13 -23.12
N SER A 467 -4.09 16.62 -24.36
CA SER A 467 -4.32 17.42 -25.57
C SER A 467 -5.75 17.93 -25.66
N ARG A 468 -6.76 17.10 -25.37
CA ARG A 468 -8.18 17.50 -25.33
C ARG A 468 -8.46 18.57 -24.27
N LEU A 469 -7.78 18.48 -23.13
CA LEU A 469 -7.85 19.47 -22.05
C LEU A 469 -6.99 20.72 -22.30
N ARG A 470 -6.37 20.85 -23.48
CA ARG A 470 -5.49 21.97 -23.87
C ARG A 470 -4.29 22.19 -22.93
N LEU A 471 -3.88 21.15 -22.20
CA LEU A 471 -2.69 21.17 -21.34
C LEU A 471 -1.38 21.03 -22.16
N SER A 472 -1.48 20.62 -23.43
CA SER A 472 -0.36 20.56 -24.38
C SER A 472 -0.70 21.30 -25.67
N ARG A 473 0.24 22.10 -26.19
CA ARG A 473 0.12 22.76 -27.49
C ARG A 473 0.63 21.84 -28.61
N GLY A 474 -0.13 21.74 -29.70
CA GLY A 474 0.25 20.97 -30.90
C GLY A 474 -0.17 19.50 -30.88
N PRO A 475 0.22 18.73 -31.92
CA PRO A 475 -0.13 17.32 -32.05
C PRO A 475 0.52 16.46 -30.96
N VAL A 476 -0.11 15.33 -30.64
CA VAL A 476 0.43 14.37 -29.67
C VAL A 476 1.71 13.75 -30.20
N ILE A 477 2.84 14.12 -29.60
CA ILE A 477 4.15 13.56 -29.94
C ILE A 477 4.13 12.03 -29.70
N PRO A 478 4.59 11.21 -30.64
CA PRO A 478 4.67 9.76 -30.45
C PRO A 478 5.67 9.37 -29.36
N THR A 479 5.45 8.20 -28.76
CA THR A 479 6.49 7.54 -27.95
C THR A 479 7.55 6.94 -28.87
N GLU A 480 8.74 6.65 -28.33
CA GLU A 480 9.85 5.99 -29.04
C GLU A 480 9.36 4.82 -29.94
N ASP A 481 9.79 4.85 -31.19
CA ASP A 481 9.33 3.93 -32.22
C ASP A 481 9.74 2.50 -31.85
N PRO A 482 8.79 1.55 -31.81
CA PRO A 482 9.09 0.17 -31.47
C PRO A 482 10.03 -0.55 -32.46
N SER A 483 10.21 -0.07 -33.69
CA SER A 483 11.01 -0.72 -34.72
C SER A 483 12.52 -0.55 -34.54
N LEU A 484 12.94 0.46 -33.75
CA LEU A 484 14.34 0.86 -33.57
C LEU A 484 15.22 -0.27 -33.03
N ARG A 485 16.41 -0.43 -33.63
CA ARG A 485 17.28 -1.60 -33.40
C ARG A 485 17.76 -1.72 -31.96
N HIS A 486 18.08 -0.60 -31.29
CA HIS A 486 18.59 -0.59 -29.91
C HIS A 486 17.57 -1.07 -28.87
N LEU A 487 16.28 -1.12 -29.22
CA LEU A 487 15.24 -1.64 -28.33
C LEU A 487 15.13 -3.16 -28.37
N ARG A 488 15.72 -3.82 -29.37
CA ARG A 488 15.60 -5.27 -29.54
C ARG A 488 16.45 -5.99 -28.53
N ARG A 489 15.84 -6.97 -27.86
CA ARG A 489 16.49 -7.80 -26.84
C ARG A 489 16.12 -9.26 -27.05
N PRO A 490 17.00 -10.21 -26.73
CA PRO A 490 16.73 -11.63 -26.92
C PRO A 490 15.40 -12.08 -26.31
N GLY A 491 14.53 -12.70 -27.12
CA GLY A 491 13.21 -13.18 -26.69
C GLY A 491 13.20 -14.52 -25.96
N GLY A 492 14.37 -15.13 -25.74
CA GLY A 492 14.54 -16.43 -25.08
C GLY A 492 13.52 -16.72 -23.97
N VAL A 493 12.73 -17.77 -24.16
CA VAL A 493 11.58 -18.15 -23.32
C VAL A 493 11.95 -19.30 -22.41
N LEU A 494 11.60 -19.29 -21.12
CA LEU A 494 11.73 -20.48 -20.26
C LEU A 494 10.79 -21.60 -20.75
N SER A 495 11.27 -22.86 -20.77
CA SER A 495 10.47 -23.95 -21.33
C SER A 495 9.36 -24.31 -20.36
N GLY A 496 8.30 -24.96 -20.86
CA GLY A 496 7.16 -25.33 -20.01
C GLY A 496 7.59 -26.26 -18.90
N ARG A 497 8.50 -27.18 -19.22
CA ARG A 497 9.12 -28.10 -18.27
C ARG A 497 9.89 -27.37 -17.17
N VAL A 498 10.76 -26.41 -17.52
CA VAL A 498 11.52 -25.65 -16.52
C VAL A 498 10.58 -24.86 -15.61
N LEU A 499 9.60 -24.16 -16.18
CA LEU A 499 8.65 -23.39 -15.38
C LEU A 499 7.76 -24.31 -14.51
N GLY A 500 7.37 -25.48 -15.03
CA GLY A 500 6.67 -26.51 -14.28
C GLY A 500 7.50 -27.07 -13.12
N SER A 501 8.78 -27.34 -13.33
CA SER A 501 9.71 -27.77 -12.27
C SER A 501 9.90 -26.69 -11.20
N VAL A 502 10.00 -25.42 -11.60
CA VAL A 502 10.05 -24.28 -10.68
C VAL A 502 8.79 -24.23 -9.83
N VAL A 503 7.61 -24.34 -10.44
CA VAL A 503 6.33 -24.36 -9.71
C VAL A 503 6.24 -25.60 -8.82
N ALA A 504 6.68 -26.77 -9.27
CA ALA A 504 6.67 -27.99 -8.48
C ALA A 504 7.58 -27.89 -7.25
N LEU A 505 8.77 -27.28 -7.38
CA LEU A 505 9.66 -27.02 -6.24
C LEU A 505 9.02 -26.05 -5.24
N VAL A 506 8.42 -24.96 -5.72
CA VAL A 506 7.74 -23.99 -4.86
C VAL A 506 6.50 -24.61 -4.18
N VAL A 507 5.66 -25.33 -4.91
CA VAL A 507 4.47 -25.97 -4.30
C VAL A 507 4.90 -27.09 -3.35
N GLY A 508 5.86 -27.92 -3.74
CA GLY A 508 6.38 -29.01 -2.91
C GLY A 508 6.99 -28.51 -1.61
N GLY A 509 7.80 -27.45 -1.65
CA GLY A 509 8.36 -26.84 -0.45
C GLY A 509 7.27 -26.22 0.46
N ALA A 510 6.24 -25.62 -0.12
CA ALA A 510 5.11 -25.07 0.64
C ALA A 510 4.28 -26.17 1.31
N VAL A 511 4.08 -27.32 0.63
CA VAL A 511 3.41 -28.50 1.19
C VAL A 511 4.22 -29.09 2.35
N VAL A 512 5.54 -29.26 2.18
CA VAL A 512 6.42 -29.75 3.26
C VAL A 512 6.32 -28.84 4.49
N LEU A 513 6.37 -27.52 4.29
CA LEU A 513 6.22 -26.56 5.38
C LEU A 513 4.84 -26.65 6.05
N ALA A 514 3.76 -26.73 5.26
CA ALA A 514 2.39 -26.86 5.77
C ALA A 514 2.16 -28.17 6.54
N SER A 515 2.93 -29.22 6.24
CA SER A 515 2.91 -30.51 6.94
C SER A 515 3.82 -30.55 8.17
N GLY A 516 4.36 -29.42 8.64
CA GLY A 516 5.24 -29.33 9.81
C GLY A 516 6.71 -29.63 9.53
N GLY A 517 7.12 -29.63 8.26
CA GLY A 517 8.51 -29.82 7.86
C GLY A 517 9.41 -28.63 8.21
N PRO A 518 10.75 -28.85 8.25
CA PRO A 518 11.71 -27.82 8.62
C PRO A 518 11.76 -26.70 7.59
N LEU A 519 12.00 -25.49 8.08
CA LEU A 519 12.02 -24.27 7.28
C LEU A 519 13.15 -24.26 6.24
N GLU A 520 14.27 -24.88 6.56
CA GLU A 520 15.44 -25.00 5.72
C GLU A 520 15.10 -25.69 4.39
N VAL A 521 14.16 -26.64 4.41
CA VAL A 521 13.69 -27.33 3.19
C VAL A 521 12.90 -26.39 2.30
N TRP A 522 12.04 -25.54 2.87
CA TRP A 522 11.33 -24.51 2.11
C TRP A 522 12.30 -23.55 1.41
N TYR A 523 13.31 -23.05 2.15
CA TYR A 523 14.32 -22.18 1.57
C TYR A 523 15.16 -22.88 0.50
N ALA A 524 15.55 -24.14 0.72
CA ALA A 524 16.26 -24.93 -0.29
C ALA A 524 15.44 -25.09 -1.58
N CYS A 525 14.13 -25.34 -1.48
CA CYS A 525 13.23 -25.39 -2.62
C CYS A 525 13.16 -24.05 -3.36
N LEU A 526 13.07 -22.93 -2.65
CA LEU A 526 13.07 -21.59 -3.25
C LEU A 526 14.40 -21.27 -3.95
N VAL A 527 15.53 -21.57 -3.31
CA VAL A 527 16.86 -21.37 -3.88
C VAL A 527 17.06 -22.26 -5.11
N GLY A 528 16.65 -23.53 -5.05
CA GLY A 528 16.69 -24.45 -6.19
C GLY A 528 15.83 -23.97 -7.36
N ALA A 529 14.62 -23.49 -7.08
CA ALA A 529 13.71 -22.91 -8.08
C ALA A 529 14.31 -21.64 -8.74
N ALA A 530 14.91 -20.75 -7.95
CA ALA A 530 15.59 -19.56 -8.44
C ALA A 530 16.83 -19.92 -9.28
N GLY A 531 17.67 -20.84 -8.79
CA GLY A 531 18.87 -21.32 -9.48
C GLY A 531 18.54 -21.97 -10.83
N LEU A 532 17.54 -22.85 -10.88
CA LEU A 532 17.08 -23.49 -12.12
C LEU A 532 16.57 -22.46 -13.14
N SER A 533 15.79 -21.47 -12.67
CA SER A 533 15.27 -20.38 -13.51
C SER A 533 16.39 -19.53 -14.11
N LEU A 534 17.38 -19.16 -13.28
CA LEU A 534 18.52 -18.36 -13.70
C LEU A 534 19.42 -19.12 -14.67
N PHE A 535 19.75 -20.37 -14.36
CA PHE A 535 20.55 -21.22 -15.24
C PHE A 535 19.92 -21.38 -16.62
N ALA A 536 18.62 -21.70 -16.67
CA ALA A 536 17.89 -21.81 -17.93
C ALA A 536 17.82 -20.48 -18.71
N ALA A 537 17.68 -19.35 -18.03
CA ALA A 537 17.68 -18.03 -18.65
C ALA A 537 19.07 -17.63 -19.19
N MET A 538 20.15 -17.99 -18.49
CA MET A 538 21.52 -17.77 -18.95
C MET A 538 21.80 -18.54 -20.24
N ARG A 539 21.46 -19.84 -20.30
CA ARG A 539 21.64 -20.67 -21.52
C ARG A 539 20.87 -20.11 -22.73
N ARG A 540 19.75 -19.42 -22.50
CA ARG A 540 18.91 -18.84 -23.57
C ARG A 540 19.25 -17.40 -23.94
N SER A 541 20.17 -16.76 -23.22
CA SER A 541 20.59 -15.38 -23.55
C SER A 541 21.45 -15.32 -24.81
N ALA A 542 21.88 -16.46 -25.35
CA ALA A 542 22.67 -16.58 -26.57
C ALA A 542 21.86 -16.62 -27.88
N ALA A 543 20.51 -16.68 -27.82
CA ALA A 543 19.67 -16.76 -29.02
C ALA A 543 19.38 -15.36 -29.60
N ASN A 544 19.53 -15.21 -30.93
CA ASN A 544 19.17 -13.99 -31.64
C ASN A 544 17.64 -13.74 -31.57
N SER A 545 17.25 -12.47 -31.57
CA SER A 545 15.83 -12.07 -31.54
C SER A 545 15.33 -11.82 -32.96
N GLU A 546 14.20 -12.42 -33.33
CA GLU A 546 13.58 -12.17 -34.63
C GLU A 546 12.89 -10.79 -34.68
N PRO A 547 12.75 -10.18 -35.87
CA PRO A 547 12.11 -8.87 -36.04
C PRO A 547 10.66 -8.77 -35.56
N THR A 548 9.95 -9.90 -35.46
CA THR A 548 8.53 -9.99 -35.08
C THR A 548 8.33 -10.16 -33.57
N GLU A 549 9.41 -10.21 -32.78
CA GLU A 549 9.31 -10.44 -31.34
C GLU A 549 8.80 -9.22 -30.55
N PRO A 550 8.10 -9.44 -29.41
CA PRO A 550 7.72 -8.37 -28.50
C PRO A 550 8.93 -7.59 -27.99
N LEU A 551 8.78 -6.29 -27.78
CA LEU A 551 9.83 -5.46 -27.20
C LEU A 551 10.02 -5.70 -25.70
N TRP A 552 10.99 -6.54 -25.37
CA TRP A 552 11.30 -6.89 -24.00
C TRP A 552 12.00 -5.75 -23.26
N ALA A 553 11.54 -5.46 -22.04
CA ALA A 553 12.16 -4.47 -21.17
C ALA A 553 13.49 -4.90 -20.56
N TYR A 554 13.82 -6.20 -20.65
CA TYR A 554 15.02 -6.88 -20.11
C TYR A 554 15.36 -8.10 -20.97
N GLY A 555 16.63 -8.52 -20.96
CA GLY A 555 17.02 -9.85 -21.48
C GLY A 555 16.47 -10.99 -20.60
N PRO A 556 16.68 -12.27 -20.98
CA PRO A 556 16.09 -13.42 -20.27
C PRO A 556 16.34 -13.44 -18.77
N VAL A 557 17.58 -13.19 -18.32
CA VAL A 557 17.93 -13.16 -16.89
C VAL A 557 17.18 -12.04 -16.16
N GLY A 558 17.18 -10.83 -16.70
CA GLY A 558 16.46 -9.71 -16.09
C GLY A 558 14.95 -9.93 -16.05
N ARG A 559 14.39 -10.66 -17.03
CA ARG A 559 12.97 -11.07 -17.01
C ARG A 559 12.66 -12.05 -15.88
N VAL A 560 13.55 -13.01 -15.59
CA VAL A 560 13.39 -13.92 -14.45
C VAL A 560 13.45 -13.15 -13.13
N LEU A 561 14.45 -12.28 -12.97
CA LEU A 561 14.62 -11.49 -11.74
C LEU A 561 13.41 -10.58 -11.47
N VAL A 562 12.99 -9.81 -12.47
CA VAL A 562 11.84 -8.91 -12.35
C VAL A 562 10.53 -9.68 -12.19
N GLY A 563 10.35 -10.80 -12.90
CA GLY A 563 9.18 -11.66 -12.73
C GLY A 563 9.07 -12.22 -11.31
N GLY A 564 10.19 -12.71 -10.77
CA GLY A 564 10.28 -13.18 -9.39
C GLY A 564 9.99 -12.08 -8.37
N LEU A 565 10.54 -10.87 -8.59
CA LEU A 565 10.27 -9.69 -7.76
C LEU A 565 8.78 -9.33 -7.74
N CYS A 566 8.13 -9.24 -8.90
CA CYS A 566 6.71 -8.97 -9.01
C CYS A 566 5.87 -10.05 -8.30
N GLY A 567 6.24 -11.32 -8.48
CA GLY A 567 5.59 -12.45 -7.79
C GLY A 567 5.71 -12.34 -6.27
N LEU A 568 6.93 -12.16 -5.76
CA LEU A 568 7.20 -11.97 -4.34
C LEU A 568 6.38 -10.80 -3.76
N HIS A 569 6.38 -9.66 -4.44
CA HIS A 569 5.67 -8.47 -3.97
C HIS A 569 4.16 -8.67 -3.93
N LEU A 570 3.56 -9.29 -4.95
CA LEU A 570 2.12 -9.60 -4.96
C LEU A 570 1.75 -10.60 -3.88
N VAL A 571 2.55 -11.65 -3.69
CA VAL A 571 2.35 -12.63 -2.61
C VAL A 571 2.44 -11.95 -1.25
N ALA A 572 3.43 -11.09 -1.05
CA ALA A 572 3.61 -10.37 0.20
C ALA A 572 2.40 -9.48 0.53
N ILE A 573 1.92 -8.70 -0.43
CA ILE A 573 0.70 -7.88 -0.26
C ILE A 573 -0.49 -8.78 0.04
N LEU A 574 -0.73 -9.82 -0.78
CA LEU A 574 -1.86 -10.73 -0.62
C LEU A 574 -1.88 -11.34 0.79
N VAL A 575 -0.79 -11.98 1.20
CA VAL A 575 -0.66 -12.66 2.49
C VAL A 575 -0.86 -11.71 3.68
N THR A 576 -0.26 -10.51 3.62
CA THR A 576 -0.37 -9.56 4.73
C THR A 576 -1.76 -8.93 4.84
N ALA A 577 -2.40 -8.71 3.70
CA ALA A 577 -3.71 -8.10 3.60
C ALA A 577 -4.85 -9.11 3.86
N LEU A 578 -4.62 -10.43 3.77
CA LEU A 578 -5.62 -11.46 4.06
C LEU A 578 -6.46 -11.14 5.32
N PRO A 579 -7.79 -11.30 5.28
CA PRO A 579 -8.66 -11.04 6.43
C PRO A 579 -8.25 -11.80 7.71
N SER A 580 -8.50 -11.21 8.89
CA SER A 580 -8.33 -11.88 10.19
C SER A 580 -9.49 -12.82 10.48
N ARG A 581 -9.64 -13.86 9.66
CA ARG A 581 -10.66 -14.89 9.85
C ARG A 581 -10.10 -16.01 10.72
N PRO A 582 -10.88 -16.58 11.65
CA PRO A 582 -10.44 -17.71 12.47
C PRO A 582 -9.90 -18.88 11.64
N SER A 583 -10.56 -19.20 10.52
CA SER A 583 -10.14 -20.25 9.58
C SER A 583 -8.77 -20.00 8.90
N LEU A 584 -8.25 -18.78 8.98
CA LEU A 584 -6.97 -18.37 8.37
C LEU A 584 -5.91 -18.00 9.41
N ALA A 585 -6.24 -17.94 10.70
CA ALA A 585 -5.40 -17.32 11.72
C ALA A 585 -4.02 -17.99 11.85
N ALA A 586 -3.99 -19.33 11.94
CA ALA A 586 -2.77 -20.11 12.08
C ALA A 586 -1.83 -19.95 10.86
N PHE A 587 -2.38 -20.08 9.64
CA PHE A 587 -1.62 -19.91 8.42
C PHE A 587 -1.12 -18.47 8.24
N ARG A 588 -1.99 -17.49 8.50
CA ARG A 588 -1.72 -16.08 8.23
C ARG A 588 -0.57 -15.55 9.07
N ALA A 589 -0.51 -15.87 10.35
CA ALA A 589 0.54 -15.36 11.24
C ALA A 589 1.94 -15.79 10.75
N GLU A 590 2.08 -17.09 10.47
CA GLU A 590 3.32 -17.68 9.97
C GLU A 590 3.70 -17.13 8.59
N ALA A 591 2.75 -17.13 7.64
CA ALA A 591 2.99 -16.62 6.29
C ALA A 591 3.35 -15.13 6.30
N ARG A 592 2.69 -14.32 7.15
CA ARG A 592 2.99 -12.88 7.32
C ARG A 592 4.40 -12.67 7.85
N ALA A 593 4.85 -13.46 8.83
CA ALA A 593 6.21 -13.35 9.36
C ALA A 593 7.27 -13.51 8.26
N ARG A 594 7.00 -14.32 7.22
CA ARG A 594 7.96 -14.60 6.14
C ARG A 594 8.09 -13.48 5.11
N VAL A 595 7.05 -12.66 4.95
CA VAL A 595 6.98 -11.62 3.91
C VAL A 595 6.91 -10.20 4.49
N ALA A 596 6.70 -10.06 5.80
CA ALA A 596 6.60 -8.76 6.45
C ALA A 596 7.88 -7.93 6.32
N TRP A 597 9.06 -8.58 6.37
CA TRP A 597 10.34 -7.89 6.19
C TRP A 597 10.41 -7.21 4.82
N TRP A 598 9.90 -7.86 3.76
CA TRP A 598 9.92 -7.33 2.41
C TRP A 598 9.10 -6.05 2.33
N LEU A 599 7.87 -6.07 2.87
CA LEU A 599 7.00 -4.90 2.89
C LEU A 599 7.50 -3.78 3.81
N ALA A 600 8.15 -4.13 4.91
CA ALA A 600 8.79 -3.15 5.79
C ALA A 600 9.97 -2.48 5.09
N PHE A 601 10.81 -3.27 4.42
CA PHE A 601 11.97 -2.80 3.66
C PHE A 601 11.58 -1.90 2.49
N THR A 602 10.61 -2.32 1.68
CA THR A 602 10.13 -1.52 0.54
C THR A 602 9.21 -0.39 0.95
N GLY A 603 8.81 -0.32 2.23
CA GLY A 603 7.82 0.63 2.72
C GLY A 603 6.43 0.45 2.10
N THR A 604 6.13 -0.74 1.59
CA THR A 604 4.87 -1.05 0.91
C THR A 604 3.90 -1.85 1.75
N SER A 605 4.03 -1.80 3.07
CA SER A 605 3.00 -2.29 3.97
C SER A 605 1.73 -1.46 3.79
N GLN A 606 0.58 -2.12 3.65
CA GLN A 606 -0.70 -1.47 3.43
C GLN A 606 -1.77 -2.13 4.29
N ALA A 607 -2.40 -1.33 5.14
CA ALA A 607 -3.60 -1.70 5.87
C ALA A 607 -4.70 -0.68 5.58
N TRP A 608 -5.51 -0.95 4.55
CA TRP A 608 -6.71 -0.15 4.25
C TRP A 608 -7.89 -0.85 4.90
N VAL A 609 -8.00 -0.75 6.22
CA VAL A 609 -9.02 -1.44 7.04
C VAL A 609 -9.98 -0.44 7.70
N MET A 610 -10.30 0.62 6.97
CA MET A 610 -11.16 1.68 7.49
C MET A 610 -12.61 1.19 7.54
N PHE A 611 -13.26 1.39 8.70
CA PHE A 611 -14.64 0.97 8.94
C PHE A 611 -14.88 -0.56 8.80
N THR A 612 -13.87 -1.36 9.11
CA THR A 612 -13.95 -2.83 9.14
C THR A 612 -13.95 -3.36 10.57
N PRO A 613 -14.70 -4.44 10.88
CA PRO A 613 -15.64 -5.12 10.00
C PRO A 613 -16.93 -4.32 9.76
N THR A 614 -17.22 -3.35 10.63
CA THR A 614 -18.30 -2.36 10.53
C THR A 614 -17.79 -1.00 11.00
N PRO A 615 -18.38 0.11 10.53
CA PRO A 615 -18.12 1.41 11.14
C PRO A 615 -18.51 1.42 12.63
N PRO A 616 -17.85 2.24 13.46
CA PRO A 616 -18.21 2.38 14.87
C PRO A 616 -19.65 2.90 15.04
N ARG A 617 -20.36 2.39 16.04
CA ARG A 617 -21.71 2.84 16.43
C ARG A 617 -21.71 3.80 17.63
N SER A 618 -20.52 4.21 18.05
CA SER A 618 -20.32 5.19 19.10
C SER A 618 -19.18 6.10 18.70
N VAL A 619 -19.21 7.32 19.23
CA VAL A 619 -18.13 8.30 19.15
C VAL A 619 -17.59 8.55 20.55
N GLY A 620 -16.38 9.10 20.64
CA GLY A 620 -15.78 9.41 21.93
C GLY A 620 -14.90 10.65 21.90
N ALA A 621 -14.59 11.12 23.10
CA ALA A 621 -13.68 12.23 23.38
C ALA A 621 -12.66 11.80 24.45
N ILE A 622 -11.47 12.38 24.38
CA ILE A 622 -10.45 12.28 25.43
C ILE A 622 -10.32 13.63 26.12
N HIS A 623 -10.57 13.62 27.43
CA HIS A 623 -10.34 14.76 28.31
C HIS A 623 -8.97 14.63 28.95
N THR A 624 -8.25 15.74 29.00
CA THR A 624 -6.95 15.82 29.66
C THR A 624 -7.07 16.79 30.82
N HIS A 625 -6.84 16.29 32.03
CA HIS A 625 -6.80 17.07 33.25
C HIS A 625 -5.37 17.07 33.78
N VAL A 626 -4.82 18.24 34.05
CA VAL A 626 -3.49 18.39 34.67
C VAL A 626 -3.70 18.89 36.09
N ILE A 627 -3.06 18.25 37.06
CA ILE A 627 -3.05 18.69 38.45
C ILE A 627 -1.67 19.25 38.73
N ASP A 628 -1.58 20.55 39.03
CA ASP A 628 -0.30 21.23 39.28
C ASP A 628 0.35 20.80 40.61
N ALA A 629 1.53 21.37 40.90
CA ALA A 629 2.27 21.07 42.12
C ALA A 629 1.53 21.51 43.40
N GLU A 630 0.60 22.48 43.30
CA GLU A 630 -0.23 22.95 44.40
C GLU A 630 -1.55 22.15 44.54
N GLY A 631 -1.77 21.15 43.68
CA GLY A 631 -2.99 20.33 43.67
C GLY A 631 -4.19 20.99 42.96
N ARG A 632 -4.00 22.09 42.24
CA ARG A 632 -5.06 22.72 41.43
C ARG A 632 -5.22 21.95 40.12
N GLU A 633 -6.47 21.69 39.76
CA GLU A 633 -6.82 20.95 38.55
C GLU A 633 -7.14 21.91 37.39
N TYR A 634 -6.54 21.64 36.23
CA TYR A 634 -6.75 22.36 34.97
C TYR A 634 -7.33 21.40 33.93
N ASP A 635 -8.52 21.72 33.41
CA ASP A 635 -9.04 21.09 32.20
C ASP A 635 -8.32 21.72 30.99
N MET A 636 -7.55 20.91 30.28
CA MET A 636 -6.79 21.34 29.11
C MET A 636 -7.67 21.51 27.86
N ARG A 637 -8.99 21.31 27.98
CA ARG A 637 -9.99 21.50 26.93
C ARG A 637 -9.66 20.72 25.66
N THR A 638 -9.18 19.49 25.81
CA THR A 638 -8.76 18.63 24.68
C THR A 638 -9.91 17.88 24.03
N ALA A 639 -11.08 17.83 24.67
CA ALA A 639 -12.20 17.03 24.19
C ALA A 639 -12.70 17.51 22.82
N LEU A 640 -12.73 16.61 21.84
CA LEU A 640 -13.11 16.90 20.45
C LEU A 640 -14.47 17.59 20.30
N TYR A 641 -15.43 17.28 21.18
CA TYR A 641 -16.81 17.74 21.09
C TYR A 641 -17.07 19.09 21.76
N LEU A 642 -16.02 19.82 22.16
CA LEU A 642 -16.19 21.21 22.58
C LEU A 642 -16.53 22.10 21.36
N PRO A 643 -17.40 23.11 21.52
CA PRO A 643 -17.83 23.96 20.41
C PRO A 643 -16.70 24.61 19.60
N GLU A 644 -15.59 24.99 20.26
CA GLU A 644 -14.41 25.57 19.62
C GLU A 644 -13.65 24.60 18.70
N HIS A 645 -13.79 23.29 18.91
CA HIS A 645 -13.11 22.25 18.13
C HIS A 645 -13.96 21.79 16.95
N LEU A 646 -15.29 21.88 17.04
CA LEU A 646 -16.19 21.50 15.97
C LEU A 646 -16.29 22.62 14.91
N ARG A 647 -15.23 22.80 14.12
CA ARG A 647 -15.23 23.78 13.02
C ARG A 647 -16.16 23.33 11.89
N PRO A 648 -16.86 24.25 11.20
CA PRO A 648 -17.81 23.90 10.13
C PRO A 648 -17.15 23.25 8.90
N PHE A 649 -15.87 23.53 8.65
CA PHE A 649 -15.13 22.99 7.52
C PHE A 649 -13.63 23.02 7.78
N GLU A 650 -12.98 21.86 7.71
CA GLU A 650 -11.52 21.72 7.80
C GLU A 650 -10.96 21.26 6.46
N VAL A 651 -10.10 22.08 5.86
CA VAL A 651 -9.36 21.71 4.64
C VAL A 651 -8.26 20.71 4.97
N TRP A 652 -7.57 20.95 6.10
CA TRP A 652 -6.42 20.19 6.55
C TRP A 652 -6.78 19.40 7.82
N PRO A 653 -6.42 18.11 7.89
CA PRO A 653 -6.61 17.34 9.11
C PRO A 653 -5.68 17.83 10.20
N ASP A 654 -6.24 18.15 11.35
CA ASP A 654 -5.48 18.28 12.60
C ASP A 654 -4.92 16.89 12.98
N ARG A 655 -3.58 16.78 13.03
CA ARG A 655 -2.93 15.49 13.29
C ARG A 655 -2.99 15.11 14.77
N GLU A 656 -3.15 16.04 15.70
CA GLU A 656 -3.37 15.72 17.11
C GLU A 656 -4.72 15.02 17.30
N ARG A 657 -5.78 15.50 16.65
CA ARG A 657 -7.09 14.80 16.63
C ARG A 657 -7.00 13.40 16.09
N LYS A 658 -6.14 13.18 15.08
CA LYS A 658 -5.91 11.84 14.55
C LYS A 658 -5.32 10.90 15.60
N ILE A 659 -4.46 11.39 16.50
CA ILE A 659 -3.97 10.60 17.64
C ILE A 659 -5.14 10.25 18.56
N GLU A 660 -6.03 11.18 18.85
CA GLU A 660 -7.23 10.95 19.67
C GLU A 660 -8.09 9.81 19.11
N VAL A 661 -8.34 9.80 17.80
CA VAL A 661 -9.04 8.69 17.11
C VAL A 661 -8.33 7.36 17.31
N VAL A 662 -7.01 7.37 17.15
CA VAL A 662 -6.18 6.17 17.28
C VAL A 662 -6.20 5.66 18.73
N MET A 663 -6.20 6.56 19.73
CA MET A 663 -6.34 6.25 21.16
C MET A 663 -7.72 5.68 21.50
N LEU A 664 -8.80 6.27 20.97
CA LEU A 664 -10.17 5.81 21.18
C LEU A 664 -10.44 4.45 20.50
N GLY A 665 -9.72 4.15 19.43
CA GLY A 665 -9.87 2.93 18.64
C GLY A 665 -8.78 1.90 18.93
N SER A 666 -7.88 1.75 17.96
CA SER A 666 -7.00 0.57 17.86
C SER A 666 -5.76 0.59 18.76
N ARG A 667 -5.41 1.72 19.38
CA ARG A 667 -4.18 1.88 20.16
C ARG A 667 -4.39 2.69 21.45
N SER A 668 -5.24 2.20 22.33
CA SER A 668 -5.51 2.85 23.63
C SER A 668 -4.27 2.98 24.51
N GLU A 669 -3.23 2.17 24.29
CA GLU A 669 -1.97 2.26 25.03
C GLU A 669 -1.22 3.59 24.80
N LEU A 670 -1.59 4.34 23.76
CA LEU A 670 -1.03 5.67 23.49
C LEU A 670 -1.50 6.73 24.49
N ALA A 671 -2.57 6.50 25.25
CA ALA A 671 -3.05 7.44 26.27
C ALA A 671 -1.98 7.75 27.33
N VAL A 672 -1.24 6.73 27.79
CA VAL A 672 -0.15 6.94 28.77
C VAL A 672 0.97 7.80 28.17
N TRP A 673 1.30 7.61 26.89
CA TRP A 673 2.30 8.43 26.20
C TRP A 673 1.84 9.88 26.00
N GLN A 674 0.55 10.08 25.73
CA GLN A 674 -0.04 11.40 25.66
C GLN A 674 0.00 12.11 27.03
N ALA A 675 -0.33 11.40 28.12
CA ALA A 675 -0.25 11.93 29.48
C ALA A 675 1.18 12.36 29.86
N ARG A 676 2.17 11.51 29.56
CA ARG A 676 3.61 11.83 29.73
C ARG A 676 3.99 13.09 28.98
N ALA A 677 3.53 13.23 27.73
CA ALA A 677 3.84 14.39 26.92
C ALA A 677 3.20 15.68 27.45
N TRP A 678 2.00 15.59 28.03
CA TRP A 678 1.38 16.70 28.75
C TRP A 678 2.13 17.10 30.02
N CYS A 679 2.66 16.15 30.80
CA CYS A 679 3.54 16.47 31.94
C CYS A 679 4.71 17.38 31.50
N ARG A 680 5.40 17.00 30.42
CA ARG A 680 6.55 17.75 29.89
C ARG A 680 6.14 19.09 29.29
N ARG A 681 5.04 19.12 28.54
CA ARG A 681 4.51 20.34 27.93
C ARG A 681 4.13 21.37 29.00
N PHE A 682 3.41 20.94 30.04
CA PHE A 682 3.02 21.79 31.15
C PHE A 682 4.26 22.36 31.85
N ALA A 683 5.23 21.50 32.19
CA ALA A 683 6.46 21.95 32.84
C ALA A 683 7.23 22.97 31.99
N ARG A 684 7.30 22.78 30.67
CA ARG A 684 7.95 23.75 29.77
C ARG A 684 7.21 25.09 29.72
N GLU A 685 5.88 25.07 29.78
CA GLU A 685 5.03 26.26 29.70
C GLU A 685 4.88 26.99 31.07
N HIS A 686 5.32 26.37 32.18
CA HIS A 686 5.20 26.89 33.54
C HIS A 686 6.57 26.89 34.27
N ASP A 687 7.56 27.57 33.70
CA ASP A 687 8.88 27.84 34.31
C ASP A 687 9.63 26.59 34.82
N GLY A 688 9.39 25.43 34.20
CA GLY A 688 10.01 24.17 34.57
C GLY A 688 9.36 23.45 35.75
N VAL A 689 8.24 23.95 36.28
CA VAL A 689 7.48 23.34 37.38
C VAL A 689 6.75 22.10 36.87
N THR A 690 7.13 20.93 37.38
CA THR A 690 6.50 19.67 36.98
C THR A 690 5.15 19.53 37.69
N PRO A 691 4.04 19.25 36.96
CA PRO A 691 2.75 19.03 37.60
C PRO A 691 2.78 17.77 38.48
N LEU A 692 1.87 17.65 39.44
CA LEU A 692 1.76 16.45 40.27
C LEU A 692 1.39 15.24 39.40
N GLU A 693 0.34 15.38 38.60
CA GLU A 693 -0.14 14.30 37.74
C GLU A 693 -0.96 14.79 36.55
N VAL A 694 -1.09 13.92 35.55
CA VAL A 694 -1.97 14.10 34.41
C VAL A 694 -2.93 12.93 34.33
N ARG A 695 -4.23 13.23 34.24
CA ARG A 695 -5.32 12.26 34.08
C ARG A 695 -5.94 12.40 32.70
N LEU A 696 -6.03 11.30 31.98
CA LEU A 696 -6.81 11.21 30.75
C LEU A 696 -8.06 10.38 31.02
N SER A 697 -9.21 10.94 30.72
CA SER A 697 -10.48 10.22 30.77
C SER A 697 -11.11 10.15 29.38
N ARG A 698 -11.72 9.01 29.10
CA ARG A 698 -12.45 8.74 27.87
C ARG A 698 -13.93 8.87 28.15
N GLN A 699 -14.63 9.57 27.28
CA GLN A 699 -16.07 9.64 27.31
C GLN A 699 -16.64 9.15 25.98
N ILE A 700 -17.69 8.33 26.03
CA ILE A 700 -18.27 7.68 24.85
C ILE A 700 -19.76 7.99 24.80
N ALA A 701 -20.26 8.34 23.63
CA ALA A 701 -21.67 8.49 23.32
C ALA A 701 -22.06 7.56 22.16
N PRO A 702 -23.21 6.85 22.22
CA PRO A 702 -23.74 6.12 21.08
C PRO A 702 -24.10 7.10 19.95
N ILE A 703 -23.88 6.67 18.70
CA ILE A 703 -24.40 7.38 17.53
C ILE A 703 -25.88 7.00 17.42
N GLU A 704 -26.75 8.01 17.50
CA GLU A 704 -28.19 7.83 17.32
C GLU A 704 -28.49 7.23 15.94
N PRO A 705 -29.36 6.21 15.86
CA PRO A 705 -29.77 5.64 14.58
C PRO A 705 -30.47 6.70 13.71
N ILE A 706 -30.61 6.40 12.41
CA ILE A 706 -31.17 7.36 11.45
C ILE A 706 -32.64 7.64 11.72
N GLU A 707 -33.36 6.66 12.27
CA GLU A 707 -34.78 6.75 12.62
C GLU A 707 -35.02 7.55 13.91
N ALA A 708 -33.97 7.86 14.68
CA ALA A 708 -34.13 8.64 15.90
C ALA A 708 -34.55 10.08 15.56
N GLU A 709 -35.46 10.64 16.37
CA GLU A 709 -35.80 12.05 16.28
C GLU A 709 -34.50 12.88 16.38
N VAL A 710 -34.35 13.86 15.49
CA VAL A 710 -33.15 14.69 15.48
C VAL A 710 -33.19 15.54 16.74
N VAL A 711 -32.44 15.14 17.77
CA VAL A 711 -32.26 15.94 18.97
C VAL A 711 -31.83 17.35 18.53
N ALA A 712 -32.59 18.36 18.95
CA ALA A 712 -32.29 19.74 18.64
C ALA A 712 -30.90 20.10 19.18
N GLY A 713 -30.03 20.62 18.31
CA GLY A 713 -28.65 20.97 18.64
C GLY A 713 -27.62 20.37 17.70
N GLY A 714 -26.44 20.99 17.65
CA GLY A 714 -25.32 20.51 16.83
C GLY A 714 -24.66 19.24 17.41
N PRO A 715 -23.59 18.74 16.77
CA PRO A 715 -22.88 17.52 17.19
C PRO A 715 -22.46 17.48 18.65
N SER A 716 -22.04 18.62 19.21
CA SER A 716 -21.69 18.75 20.63
C SER A 716 -22.89 18.40 21.53
N ALA A 717 -24.04 19.05 21.32
CA ALA A 717 -25.23 18.85 22.14
C ALA A 717 -25.68 17.38 22.14
N ARG A 718 -25.68 16.75 20.96
CA ARG A 718 -26.02 15.32 20.81
C ARG A 718 -25.03 14.40 21.51
N PHE A 719 -23.73 14.72 21.45
CA PHE A 719 -22.70 13.96 22.16
C PHE A 719 -22.94 14.01 23.67
N TRP A 720 -23.01 15.22 24.26
CA TRP A 720 -23.13 15.39 25.70
C TRP A 720 -24.46 14.88 26.26
N ALA A 721 -25.55 14.95 25.49
CA ALA A 721 -26.85 14.40 25.90
C ALA A 721 -26.83 12.87 26.08
N ASN A 722 -25.99 12.17 25.31
CA ASN A 722 -25.93 10.70 25.29
C ASN A 722 -24.62 10.16 25.87
N ALA A 723 -23.71 11.03 26.32
CA ALA A 723 -22.40 10.65 26.80
C ALA A 723 -22.51 9.89 28.12
N ARG A 724 -21.85 8.73 28.19
CA ARG A 724 -21.67 8.00 29.44
C ARG A 724 -20.75 8.78 30.38
N PRO A 725 -20.73 8.49 31.69
CA PRO A 725 -19.75 9.07 32.60
C PRO A 725 -18.31 8.85 32.08
N PRO A 726 -17.39 9.82 32.30
CA PRO A 726 -16.01 9.68 31.87
C PRO A 726 -15.31 8.52 32.60
N GLU A 727 -14.56 7.73 31.85
CA GLU A 727 -13.79 6.58 32.33
C GLU A 727 -12.31 6.94 32.30
N LEU A 728 -11.61 6.82 33.43
CA LEU A 728 -10.15 7.04 33.47
C LEU A 728 -9.44 6.00 32.58
N VAL A 729 -8.70 6.46 31.58
CA VAL A 729 -7.93 5.59 30.67
C VAL A 729 -6.43 5.61 30.94
N ALA A 730 -5.91 6.73 31.45
CA ALA A 730 -4.52 6.82 31.88
C ALA A 730 -4.38 7.85 33.00
N MET A 731 -3.48 7.57 33.93
CA MET A 731 -3.04 8.48 34.97
C MET A 731 -1.53 8.36 35.08
N VAL A 732 -0.84 9.48 35.11
CA VAL A 732 0.62 9.54 35.20
C VAL A 732 1.00 10.54 36.28
N HIS A 733 1.68 10.06 37.31
CA HIS A 733 2.35 10.92 38.29
C HIS A 733 3.66 11.42 37.67
N CYS A 734 3.72 12.71 37.34
CA CYS A 734 4.75 13.22 36.43
C CYS A 734 6.14 13.22 37.07
N HIS A 735 6.23 13.35 38.39
CA HIS A 735 7.51 13.30 39.10
C HIS A 735 8.11 11.89 39.16
N ASP A 736 7.29 10.84 39.14
CA ASP A 736 7.77 9.44 39.24
C ASP A 736 7.84 8.70 37.91
N GLU A 737 7.28 9.28 36.85
CA GLU A 737 7.29 8.71 35.51
C GLU A 737 8.52 9.18 34.72
N PRO A 738 9.49 8.29 34.41
CA PRO A 738 10.74 8.68 33.74
C PRO A 738 10.52 9.40 32.41
N HIS A 739 9.50 8.99 31.66
CA HIS A 739 9.18 9.67 30.41
C HIS A 739 8.40 10.97 30.63
N GLY A 740 7.73 11.18 31.77
CA GLY A 740 6.92 12.37 32.07
C GLY A 740 7.76 13.59 32.49
N GLN A 741 9.01 13.38 32.86
CA GLN A 741 9.92 14.44 33.28
C GLN A 741 10.53 15.20 32.09
N LEU A 742 10.71 16.51 32.23
CA LEU A 742 11.33 17.36 31.21
C LEU A 742 12.86 17.28 31.32
N PRO A 743 13.57 16.69 30.34
CA PRO A 743 15.01 16.46 30.48
C PRO A 743 15.84 17.76 30.49
N ASP A 744 16.96 17.79 31.21
CA ASP A 744 17.82 18.98 31.33
C ASP A 744 18.29 19.54 29.99
N GLN A 745 18.51 18.69 28.99
CA GLN A 745 18.86 19.12 27.63
C GLN A 745 17.76 19.97 26.99
N VAL A 746 16.50 19.64 27.26
CA VAL A 746 15.33 20.41 26.80
C VAL A 746 15.18 21.66 27.67
N ARG A 747 15.33 21.55 29.00
CA ARG A 747 15.28 22.68 29.94
C ARG A 747 16.28 23.78 29.55
N ALA A 748 17.54 23.41 29.32
CA ALA A 748 18.59 24.32 28.88
C ALA A 748 18.27 25.03 27.55
N ARG A 749 17.61 24.34 26.61
CA ARG A 749 17.18 24.92 25.32
C ARG A 749 16.12 26.01 25.48
N HIS A 750 15.28 25.87 26.50
CA HIS A 750 14.21 26.82 26.84
C HIS A 750 14.60 27.80 27.95
N GLY A 751 15.88 27.85 28.36
CA GLY A 751 16.36 28.76 29.41
C GLY A 751 15.88 28.41 30.82
N LEU A 752 15.42 27.19 31.04
CA LEU A 752 14.94 26.70 32.34
C LEU A 752 16.12 26.17 33.18
N PRO A 753 16.10 26.33 34.52
CA PRO A 753 17.13 25.78 35.40
C PRO A 753 17.14 24.25 35.31
N ALA A 754 18.31 23.61 35.49
CA ALA A 754 18.39 22.15 35.59
C ALA A 754 17.53 21.64 36.75
N LEU A 755 17.12 20.37 36.71
CA LEU A 755 16.39 19.77 37.83
C LEU A 755 17.29 19.67 39.07
N ASP A 756 16.75 20.07 40.22
CA ASP A 756 17.43 19.91 41.51
C ASP A 756 17.57 18.43 41.90
N THR A 757 16.63 17.61 41.44
CA THR A 757 16.64 16.15 41.61
C THR A 757 17.05 15.45 40.32
N PRO A 758 17.87 14.38 40.39
CA PRO A 758 18.20 13.60 39.21
C PRO A 758 16.94 13.05 38.54
N LEU A 759 16.89 13.10 37.21
CA LEU A 759 15.85 12.42 36.43
C LEU A 759 15.75 10.97 36.87
N LYS A 760 14.50 10.47 36.97
CA LYS A 760 14.28 9.04 37.17
C LYS A 760 14.93 8.32 35.99
N PRO A 761 15.66 7.23 36.25
CA PRO A 761 16.35 6.52 35.20
C PRO A 761 15.30 6.01 34.20
N LEU A 762 15.54 6.29 32.92
CA LEU A 762 14.73 5.74 31.85
C LEU A 762 14.81 4.21 31.90
N PRO A 763 13.72 3.49 31.58
CA PRO A 763 13.76 2.04 31.50
C PRO A 763 14.93 1.61 30.63
N LYS A 764 15.74 0.66 31.13
CA LYS A 764 16.81 0.10 30.30
C LYS A 764 16.16 -0.49 29.04
N LEU A 765 16.57 -0.01 27.88
CA LEU A 765 16.31 -0.71 26.62
C LEU A 765 16.76 -2.17 26.79
N ALA A 766 16.09 -3.11 26.12
CA ALA A 766 16.40 -4.55 26.10
C ALA A 766 17.79 -4.90 25.48
N SER A 767 18.75 -4.00 25.62
CA SER A 767 20.15 -4.09 25.24
C SER A 767 20.93 -5.16 26.01
N ASP A 768 20.44 -5.62 27.17
CA ASP A 768 21.10 -6.64 27.98
C ASP A 768 20.93 -8.07 27.41
N ASP A 769 19.94 -8.29 26.53
CA ASP A 769 19.70 -9.59 25.87
C ASP A 769 20.44 -9.75 24.53
N TRP A 770 21.38 -8.86 24.19
CA TRP A 770 22.09 -8.94 22.90
C TRP A 770 22.69 -10.33 22.60
N PRO A 771 23.35 -11.02 23.55
CA PRO A 771 23.83 -12.38 23.31
C PRO A 771 22.72 -13.36 22.89
N ALA A 772 21.55 -13.29 23.53
CA ALA A 772 20.40 -14.13 23.21
C ALA A 772 19.79 -13.77 21.84
N VAL A 773 19.64 -12.47 21.55
CA VAL A 773 19.15 -12.00 20.25
C VAL A 773 20.11 -12.40 19.12
N ARG A 774 21.42 -12.25 19.34
CA ARG A 774 22.46 -12.64 18.39
C ARG A 774 22.48 -14.15 18.15
N ALA A 775 22.24 -14.96 19.18
CA ALA A 775 22.10 -16.41 19.06
C ALA A 775 20.83 -16.80 18.27
N ALA A 776 19.71 -16.12 18.52
CA ALA A 776 18.43 -16.37 17.83
C ALA A 776 18.41 -15.84 16.38
N LYS A 777 19.18 -14.79 16.09
CA LYS A 777 19.28 -14.13 14.78
C LYS A 777 20.76 -14.02 14.40
N PRO A 778 21.40 -15.12 13.98
CA PRO A 778 22.80 -15.10 13.57
C PRO A 778 23.00 -14.12 12.41
N LEU A 779 24.25 -13.69 12.18
CA LEU A 779 24.66 -12.75 11.11
C LEU A 779 23.97 -13.03 9.77
N GLY A 780 23.61 -14.29 9.53
CA GLY A 780 22.87 -14.85 8.40
C GLY A 780 21.39 -14.47 8.23
N TRP A 781 20.76 -13.69 9.12
CA TRP A 781 19.33 -13.35 9.06
C TRP A 781 19.08 -11.84 8.89
N PRO A 782 18.41 -11.38 7.81
CA PRO A 782 17.92 -12.10 6.65
C PRO A 782 18.98 -12.09 5.53
N LEU A 783 20.18 -12.61 5.83
CA LEU A 783 21.33 -12.56 4.93
C LEU A 783 21.12 -13.42 3.68
N THR A 784 20.27 -14.46 3.73
CA THR A 784 19.90 -15.23 2.52
C THR A 784 19.02 -14.41 1.58
N GLU A 785 18.07 -13.64 2.11
CA GLU A 785 17.23 -12.71 1.35
C GLU A 785 18.05 -11.52 0.83
N TRP A 786 18.98 -11.00 1.63
CA TRP A 786 19.91 -9.96 1.22
C TRP A 786 20.94 -10.44 0.21
N LEU A 787 21.48 -11.65 0.34
CA LEU A 787 22.36 -12.25 -0.68
C LEU A 787 21.59 -12.46 -1.98
N ALA A 788 20.30 -12.82 -1.93
CA ALA A 788 19.46 -12.88 -3.11
C ALA A 788 19.26 -11.49 -3.74
N LEU A 789 18.96 -10.46 -2.93
CA LEU A 789 18.81 -9.08 -3.40
C LEU A 789 20.12 -8.46 -3.89
N LEU A 790 21.25 -8.79 -3.26
CA LEU A 790 22.58 -8.32 -3.61
C LEU A 790 23.08 -9.04 -4.87
N ALA A 791 22.83 -10.33 -5.02
CA ALA A 791 23.03 -11.05 -6.28
C ALA A 791 22.15 -10.47 -7.39
N CYS A 792 20.88 -10.11 -7.09
CA CYS A 792 20.03 -9.38 -8.04
C CYS A 792 20.58 -8.00 -8.37
N GLY A 793 21.07 -7.25 -7.37
CA GLY A 793 21.61 -5.90 -7.50
C GLY A 793 22.92 -5.87 -8.27
N VAL A 794 23.85 -6.76 -7.96
CA VAL A 794 25.10 -6.98 -8.70
C VAL A 794 24.81 -7.50 -10.10
N GLY A 795 23.83 -8.39 -10.25
CA GLY A 795 23.31 -8.84 -11.54
C GLY A 795 22.79 -7.68 -12.38
N LEU A 796 21.97 -6.80 -11.80
CA LEU A 796 21.41 -5.61 -12.42
C LEU A 796 22.47 -4.54 -12.73
N LEU A 797 23.45 -4.34 -11.85
CA LEU A 797 24.55 -3.40 -12.02
C LEU A 797 25.52 -3.87 -13.10
N SER A 798 25.89 -5.15 -13.10
CA SER A 798 26.73 -5.74 -14.14
C SER A 798 26.00 -5.73 -15.48
N TRP A 799 24.69 -6.04 -15.49
CA TRP A 799 23.85 -5.92 -16.67
C TRP A 799 23.78 -4.47 -17.17
N ARG A 800 23.59 -3.49 -16.28
CA ARG A 800 23.57 -2.06 -16.64
C ARG A 800 24.91 -1.59 -17.19
N ARG A 801 26.03 -2.04 -16.62
CA ARG A 801 27.37 -1.74 -17.17
C ARG A 801 27.54 -2.34 -18.55
N ARG A 802 27.08 -3.59 -18.77
CA ARG A 802 27.12 -4.23 -20.10
C ARG A 802 26.20 -3.52 -21.08
N SER A 803 24.96 -3.21 -20.71
CA SER A 803 24.00 -2.53 -21.59
C SER A 803 24.48 -1.14 -21.97
N ARG A 804 25.11 -0.41 -21.05
CA ARG A 804 25.68 0.91 -21.31
C ARG A 804 26.89 0.84 -22.25
N LYS A 805 27.74 -0.18 -22.10
CA LYS A 805 28.80 -0.48 -23.08
C LYS A 805 28.25 -0.89 -24.45
N THR A 806 27.08 -1.53 -24.50
CA THR A 806 26.42 -1.85 -25.78
C THR A 806 25.84 -0.58 -26.42
N GLU A 807 25.15 0.26 -25.64
CA GLU A 807 24.62 1.57 -26.07
C GLU A 807 25.72 2.57 -26.48
N GLU A 808 26.96 2.43 -25.97
CA GLU A 808 28.11 3.25 -26.37
C GLU A 808 28.84 2.70 -27.61
N ARG A 809 28.59 1.44 -27.99
CA ARG A 809 29.21 0.76 -29.15
C ARG A 809 28.31 0.68 -30.39
N THR A 810 27.00 0.80 -30.20
CA THR A 810 26.00 1.00 -31.26
C THR A 810 25.73 2.48 -31.43
#